data_AF-A0A559T8Q1-F1
#
_entry.id   AF-A0A559T8Q1-F1
#
_cell.length_a   1.000
_cell.length_b   1.000
_cell.length_c   1.000
_cell.angle_alpha   90.00
_cell.angle_beta   90.00
_cell.angle_gamma   90.00
#
_symmetry.space_group_name_H-M   'P 1'
#
loop_
_entity.id
_entity.type
_entity.pdbx_description
1 polymer ?
#
loop_
_entity_poly.entity_id
_entity_poly.type
_entity_poly.pdbx_seq_one_letter_code
_entity_poly.pdbx_strand_id
1 'polypeptide(L)'
;MTLENKQKQFFAKLSPICFFSLLALQGITVAQAAIVSAPGGPSLGASSNKGSTVIDINAPGFGGVSHNIYNQFDVDRGGVVLNNSAQNSTSQLAGAINGNKNLANGAANVILNEVNSSKASQLNGMIEVAGQNAQVIIANPSGITCNGCGFINANRATLTTGKTTVVNGEVLDYVVNKGKINITGKGLESSSANYTDLIAQAVAINADVQAQDLRVSYGQNRVDAAHTTATALTSNRQYGVGLDVSSLGGMYANKITLVGTGEGLGVNNAGTLSASVGDVVMNMNGTLTNKGTISAKNDIRMVSTSKGRSDSFNNSNGNLVAGNDISIQNGYVKNVKGTMTAGGNINLESSAGVNYTPGVQVGIDNANGAMSARKDITISANGSSIKNTSGVISAVKDVTMEAKYGVNNNVGRISANAGGITITTVNDTIRNDRGIIEANCCVSLDANKVNNSYGTIKTKDDIIINASSELDNTQGTILAEGNIALKGKSIKNNSGKILAQEALDIDAAQLTNYTYNNPTKEYGIFSGGDMNLNLSSSLNNDYGVIASRGNINIATNNLANKFGQIESAKDLTVDSTVVSNQKGNIVAGKDMVINASRLDNGASTSTAGNIAAGDTLKINMQRGILSNGQHVDGSMTNYGTLAGKNKITISTEGKFTNYGKLISDNTVEIRNQR
;
A
#
# COMPACT_ATOMS: atom_id res chain seq x y z
N MET A 1 41.74 -4.11 -36.12
CA MET A 1 41.26 -5.51 -36.03
C MET A 1 40.46 -5.62 -34.75
N THR A 2 39.16 -5.90 -34.69
CA THR A 2 38.11 -6.07 -35.69
C THR A 2 36.83 -5.85 -34.88
N LEU A 3 35.97 -4.91 -35.29
CA LEU A 3 34.68 -4.67 -34.64
C LEU A 3 33.70 -5.76 -35.11
N GLU A 4 33.19 -6.59 -34.19
CA GLU A 4 32.08 -7.49 -34.48
C GLU A 4 30.75 -6.94 -33.93
N ASN A 5 29.97 -6.41 -34.86
CA ASN A 5 28.58 -6.02 -34.74
C ASN A 5 27.70 -7.27 -34.49
N LYS A 6 27.18 -7.47 -33.28
CA LYS A 6 26.08 -8.41 -33.06
C LYS A 6 24.73 -7.71 -33.25
N GLN A 7 24.23 -7.72 -34.49
CA GLN A 7 22.83 -7.46 -34.78
C GLN A 7 21.94 -8.47 -34.03
N LYS A 8 21.06 -7.98 -33.14
CA LYS A 8 19.94 -8.78 -32.62
C LYS A 8 18.85 -8.84 -33.68
N GLN A 9 18.81 -9.91 -34.46
CA GLN A 9 17.70 -10.22 -35.35
C GLN A 9 16.48 -10.65 -34.51
N PHE A 10 15.39 -9.89 -34.60
CA PHE A 10 14.07 -10.27 -34.12
C PHE A 10 13.50 -11.35 -35.04
N PHE A 11 13.39 -12.59 -34.56
CA PHE A 11 12.56 -13.61 -35.22
C PHE A 11 11.12 -13.47 -34.73
N ALA A 12 10.31 -12.69 -35.45
CA ALA A 12 8.86 -12.74 -35.33
C ALA A 12 8.36 -13.99 -36.07
N LYS A 13 7.86 -15.00 -35.33
CA LYS A 13 7.03 -16.07 -35.90
C LYS A 13 5.61 -15.50 -36.08
N LEU A 14 5.26 -15.11 -37.30
CA LEU A 14 3.86 -14.94 -37.69
C LEU A 14 3.23 -16.32 -37.87
N SER A 15 2.23 -16.64 -37.06
CA SER A 15 1.28 -17.72 -37.38
C SER A 15 0.31 -17.22 -38.46
N PRO A 16 -0.06 -18.07 -39.44
CA PRO A 16 -1.04 -17.69 -40.45
C PRO A 16 -2.41 -17.46 -39.80
N ILE A 17 -2.91 -16.24 -39.93
CA ILE A 17 -4.30 -15.88 -39.67
C ILE A 17 -5.11 -16.54 -40.79
N CYS A 18 -5.78 -17.66 -40.50
CA CYS A 18 -6.79 -18.21 -41.37
C CYS A 18 -7.97 -17.24 -41.43
N PHE A 19 -8.03 -16.46 -42.50
CA PHE A 19 -9.18 -15.66 -42.88
C PHE A 19 -10.26 -16.59 -43.44
N PHE A 20 -11.07 -17.19 -42.57
CA PHE A 20 -12.30 -17.85 -42.99
C PHE A 20 -13.39 -16.78 -43.16
N SER A 21 -13.54 -16.30 -44.40
CA SER A 21 -14.74 -15.61 -44.85
C SER A 21 -15.91 -16.62 -44.93
N LEU A 22 -16.60 -16.83 -43.81
CA LEU A 22 -17.95 -17.40 -43.86
C LEU A 22 -18.93 -16.27 -44.19
N LEU A 23 -19.20 -16.08 -45.49
CA LEU A 23 -20.43 -15.49 -45.96
C LEU A 23 -21.57 -16.48 -45.67
N ALA A 24 -22.05 -16.48 -44.42
CA ALA A 24 -23.33 -17.08 -44.10
C ALA A 24 -24.40 -16.02 -44.37
N LEU A 25 -25.00 -16.06 -45.57
CA LEU A 25 -26.36 -15.54 -45.74
C LEU A 25 -27.28 -16.42 -44.88
N GLN A 26 -27.40 -16.08 -43.61
CA GLN A 26 -28.56 -16.44 -42.82
C GLN A 26 -29.47 -15.23 -42.83
N GLY A 27 -30.70 -15.41 -43.31
CA GLY A 27 -31.73 -14.40 -43.16
C GLY A 27 -31.80 -14.01 -41.68
N ILE A 28 -31.39 -12.78 -41.39
CA ILE A 28 -31.65 -12.17 -40.09
C ILE A 28 -33.16 -11.98 -40.06
N THR A 29 -33.88 -12.96 -39.52
CA THR A 29 -35.18 -12.66 -38.98
C THR A 29 -34.91 -11.70 -37.83
N VAL A 30 -35.20 -10.42 -38.06
CA VAL A 30 -35.21 -9.42 -37.00
C VAL A 30 -36.26 -9.94 -36.03
N ALA A 31 -35.85 -10.52 -34.90
CA ALA A 31 -36.77 -10.84 -33.82
C ALA A 31 -37.40 -9.52 -33.42
N GLN A 32 -38.65 -9.33 -33.82
CA GLN A 32 -39.40 -8.14 -33.46
C GLN A 32 -39.51 -8.14 -31.94
N ALA A 33 -38.97 -7.10 -31.28
CA ALA A 33 -39.09 -6.93 -29.84
C ALA A 33 -40.58 -7.02 -29.48
N ALA A 34 -40.92 -7.95 -28.58
CA ALA A 34 -42.29 -8.24 -28.22
C ALA A 34 -42.44 -8.28 -26.70
N ILE A 35 -43.45 -7.57 -26.20
CA ILE A 35 -43.95 -7.74 -24.83
C ILE A 35 -45.14 -8.68 -24.92
N VAL A 36 -45.05 -9.83 -24.25
CA VAL A 36 -46.04 -10.89 -24.29
C VAL A 36 -46.44 -11.24 -22.87
N SER A 37 -47.62 -10.82 -22.45
CA SER A 37 -48.17 -11.14 -21.12
C SER A 37 -48.40 -12.64 -20.97
N ALA A 38 -48.15 -13.17 -19.77
CA ALA A 38 -48.58 -14.51 -19.39
C ALA A 38 -50.08 -14.50 -19.00
N PRO A 39 -50.75 -15.66 -18.87
CA PRO A 39 -52.09 -15.72 -18.30
C PRO A 39 -52.14 -15.03 -16.91
N GLY A 40 -53.08 -14.11 -16.72
CA GLY A 40 -53.16 -13.27 -15.50
C GLY A 40 -52.14 -12.12 -15.44
N GLY A 41 -51.33 -11.94 -16.48
CA GLY A 41 -50.47 -10.77 -16.67
C GLY A 41 -51.24 -9.52 -17.11
N PRO A 42 -50.54 -8.39 -17.28
CA PRO A 42 -51.17 -7.11 -17.57
C PRO A 42 -51.74 -7.03 -18.99
N SER A 43 -52.67 -6.09 -19.18
CA SER A 43 -53.24 -5.77 -20.50
C SER A 43 -52.46 -4.67 -21.20
N LEU A 44 -52.55 -4.64 -22.53
CA LEU A 44 -52.06 -3.51 -23.33
C LEU A 44 -53.04 -2.34 -23.21
N GLY A 45 -52.52 -1.16 -22.89
CA GLY A 45 -53.28 0.09 -22.80
C GLY A 45 -53.46 0.75 -24.17
N ALA A 46 -54.46 1.62 -24.28
CA ALA A 46 -54.67 2.43 -25.49
C ALA A 46 -53.76 3.67 -25.48
N SER A 47 -53.11 3.94 -26.62
CA SER A 47 -52.24 5.11 -26.83
C SER A 47 -52.67 5.92 -28.06
N SER A 48 -52.51 7.23 -27.98
CA SER A 48 -52.71 8.15 -29.12
C SER A 48 -51.51 8.17 -30.08
N ASN A 49 -50.32 7.78 -29.63
CA ASN A 49 -49.10 7.65 -30.45
C ASN A 49 -48.69 6.18 -30.65
N LYS A 50 -48.33 5.81 -31.89
CA LYS A 50 -47.95 4.43 -32.27
C LYS A 50 -46.48 4.06 -31.95
N GLY A 51 -45.73 4.94 -31.29
CA GLY A 51 -44.27 4.81 -31.14
C GLY A 51 -43.79 3.95 -29.97
N SER A 52 -44.58 3.79 -28.90
CA SER A 52 -44.21 3.11 -27.66
C SER A 52 -45.32 2.20 -27.15
N THR A 53 -44.98 1.08 -26.53
CA THR A 53 -45.98 0.15 -25.95
C THR A 53 -46.49 0.68 -24.63
N VAL A 54 -47.82 0.75 -24.43
CA VAL A 54 -48.44 1.09 -23.13
C VAL A 54 -48.95 -0.18 -22.46
N ILE A 55 -48.57 -0.38 -21.20
CA ILE A 55 -48.98 -1.50 -20.35
C ILE A 55 -49.85 -0.97 -19.24
N ASP A 56 -51.11 -1.38 -19.23
CA ASP A 56 -52.00 -1.20 -18.09
C ASP A 56 -51.64 -2.28 -17.05
N ILE A 57 -50.77 -1.89 -16.11
CA ILE A 57 -50.28 -2.78 -15.04
C ILE A 57 -51.44 -3.37 -14.24
N ASN A 58 -51.21 -4.53 -13.63
CA ASN A 58 -52.17 -5.18 -12.75
C ASN A 58 -52.49 -4.33 -11.51
N ALA A 59 -53.64 -4.55 -10.90
CA ALA A 59 -54.01 -3.94 -9.63
C ALA A 59 -52.96 -4.26 -8.55
N PRO A 60 -52.50 -3.28 -7.74
CA PRO A 60 -51.58 -3.57 -6.65
C PRO A 60 -52.26 -4.41 -5.55
N GLY A 61 -51.49 -5.31 -4.93
CA GLY A 61 -51.91 -6.00 -3.71
C GLY A 61 -51.90 -5.09 -2.48
N PHE A 62 -52.28 -5.62 -1.31
CA PHE A 62 -52.32 -4.85 -0.05
C PHE A 62 -50.99 -4.19 0.33
N GLY A 63 -49.85 -4.80 0.01
CA GLY A 63 -48.51 -4.23 0.19
C GLY A 63 -48.05 -3.25 -0.91
N GLY A 64 -48.93 -2.88 -1.84
CA GLY A 64 -48.65 -1.89 -2.88
C GLY A 64 -47.84 -2.39 -4.08
N VAL A 65 -47.55 -3.70 -4.17
CA VAL A 65 -46.89 -4.31 -5.35
C VAL A 65 -47.92 -4.65 -6.41
N SER A 66 -47.77 -4.09 -7.61
CA SER A 66 -48.39 -4.57 -8.84
C SER A 66 -47.49 -5.65 -9.46
N HIS A 67 -47.97 -6.89 -9.47
CA HIS A 67 -47.23 -8.05 -10.01
C HIS A 67 -47.69 -8.37 -11.43
N ASN A 68 -46.78 -8.21 -12.38
CA ASN A 68 -47.02 -8.32 -13.80
C ASN A 68 -46.15 -9.45 -14.36
N ILE A 69 -46.79 -10.52 -14.86
CA ILE A 69 -46.09 -11.73 -15.32
C ILE A 69 -46.13 -11.79 -16.85
N TYR A 70 -44.96 -12.07 -17.44
CA TYR A 70 -44.76 -12.09 -18.90
C TYR A 70 -44.11 -13.40 -19.35
N ASN A 71 -44.45 -13.82 -20.57
CA ASN A 71 -43.71 -14.84 -21.31
C ASN A 71 -42.50 -14.23 -22.05
N GLN A 72 -42.55 -12.93 -22.37
CA GLN A 72 -41.43 -12.15 -22.91
C GLN A 72 -41.62 -10.69 -22.53
N PHE A 73 -40.55 -10.01 -22.14
CA PHE A 73 -40.55 -8.56 -21.88
C PHE A 73 -39.36 -7.93 -22.58
N ASP A 74 -39.52 -7.64 -23.88
CA ASP A 74 -38.53 -6.92 -24.67
C ASP A 74 -39.00 -5.50 -24.93
N VAL A 75 -38.12 -4.54 -24.69
CA VAL A 75 -38.37 -3.13 -24.93
C VAL A 75 -37.62 -2.74 -26.19
N ASP A 76 -38.33 -2.18 -27.17
CA ASP A 76 -37.72 -1.65 -28.38
C ASP A 76 -37.16 -0.23 -28.16
N ARG A 77 -36.70 0.41 -29.24
CA ARG A 77 -36.16 1.78 -29.17
C ARG A 77 -37.21 2.85 -28.89
N GLY A 78 -38.49 2.55 -29.13
CA GLY A 78 -39.60 3.44 -28.81
C GLY A 78 -39.95 3.46 -27.33
N GLY A 79 -39.51 2.44 -26.59
CA GLY A 79 -39.70 2.35 -25.15
C GLY A 79 -41.06 1.78 -24.75
N VAL A 80 -41.28 1.68 -23.44
CA VAL A 80 -42.51 1.16 -22.85
C VAL A 80 -42.99 2.06 -21.72
N VAL A 81 -44.31 2.20 -21.61
CA VAL A 81 -44.99 2.96 -20.57
C VAL A 81 -45.73 2.00 -19.66
N LEU A 82 -45.38 2.00 -18.38
CA LEU A 82 -46.09 1.34 -17.29
C LEU A 82 -47.13 2.32 -16.76
N ASN A 83 -48.41 2.11 -17.09
CA ASN A 83 -49.50 3.01 -16.74
C ASN A 83 -49.92 2.84 -15.28
N ASN A 84 -49.30 3.62 -14.39
CA ASN A 84 -49.58 3.67 -12.95
C ASN A 84 -50.55 4.80 -12.58
N SER A 85 -51.45 5.17 -13.49
CA SER A 85 -52.44 6.23 -13.29
C SER A 85 -53.86 5.69 -13.39
N ALA A 86 -54.68 5.88 -12.36
CA ALA A 86 -56.12 5.58 -12.43
C ALA A 86 -56.90 6.59 -13.32
N GLN A 87 -56.32 7.77 -13.54
CA GLN A 87 -56.89 8.84 -14.37
C GLN A 87 -56.13 8.97 -15.69
N ASN A 88 -56.72 9.63 -16.68
CA ASN A 88 -56.01 9.99 -17.91
C ASN A 88 -54.76 10.81 -17.56
N SER A 89 -53.64 10.47 -18.20
CA SER A 89 -52.36 11.10 -17.92
C SER A 89 -51.57 11.32 -19.21
N THR A 90 -50.45 12.03 -19.11
CA THR A 90 -49.54 12.25 -20.24
C THR A 90 -48.23 11.57 -19.93
N SER A 91 -47.81 10.71 -20.85
CA SER A 91 -46.51 10.03 -20.86
C SER A 91 -45.54 10.78 -21.78
N GLN A 92 -44.26 10.80 -21.41
CA GLN A 92 -43.17 11.32 -22.21
C GLN A 92 -42.94 10.50 -23.49
N LEU A 93 -43.14 9.18 -23.43
CA LEU A 93 -42.93 8.26 -24.56
C LEU A 93 -44.19 8.11 -25.44
N ALA A 94 -45.39 8.01 -24.84
CA ALA A 94 -46.64 7.71 -25.52
C ALA A 94 -47.57 8.91 -25.73
N GLY A 95 -47.30 10.07 -25.14
CA GLY A 95 -48.22 11.21 -25.15
C GLY A 95 -49.45 10.96 -24.28
N ALA A 96 -50.63 11.39 -24.73
CA ALA A 96 -51.86 11.21 -23.96
C ALA A 96 -52.25 9.72 -23.89
N ILE A 97 -52.44 9.23 -22.66
CA ILE A 97 -52.87 7.86 -22.36
C ILE A 97 -54.12 7.87 -21.47
N ASN A 98 -54.97 6.87 -21.66
CA ASN A 98 -56.15 6.67 -20.80
C ASN A 98 -55.75 6.19 -19.41
N GLY A 99 -56.60 6.43 -18.41
CA GLY A 99 -56.42 5.86 -17.08
C GLY A 99 -56.47 4.32 -17.10
N ASN A 100 -55.58 3.70 -16.33
CA ASN A 100 -55.55 2.26 -16.12
C ASN A 100 -56.70 1.83 -15.18
N LYS A 101 -57.67 1.11 -15.75
CA LYS A 101 -58.88 0.64 -15.05
C LYS A 101 -58.58 -0.35 -13.91
N ASN A 102 -57.42 -1.00 -13.94
CA ASN A 102 -56.99 -1.92 -12.88
C ASN A 102 -56.65 -1.19 -11.57
N LEU A 103 -56.45 0.14 -11.62
CA LEU A 103 -55.99 0.94 -10.47
C LEU A 103 -57.14 1.65 -9.74
N ALA A 104 -58.35 1.11 -9.81
CA ALA A 104 -59.52 1.68 -9.12
C ALA A 104 -59.30 1.86 -7.60
N ASN A 105 -58.42 1.06 -7.00
CA ASN A 105 -58.09 1.07 -5.57
C ASN A 105 -56.76 1.79 -5.25
N GLY A 106 -56.21 2.54 -6.21
CA GLY A 106 -54.96 3.29 -6.04
C GLY A 106 -53.81 2.80 -6.91
N ALA A 107 -52.80 3.65 -7.04
CA ALA A 107 -51.58 3.36 -7.79
C ALA A 107 -50.64 2.42 -7.02
N ALA A 108 -49.78 1.71 -7.75
CA ALA A 108 -48.76 0.84 -7.18
C ALA A 108 -47.56 1.65 -6.65
N ASN A 109 -46.98 1.19 -5.54
CA ASN A 109 -45.69 1.68 -5.03
C ASN A 109 -44.52 0.94 -5.68
N VAL A 110 -44.74 -0.31 -6.09
CA VAL A 110 -43.76 -1.18 -6.75
C VAL A 110 -44.43 -1.84 -7.95
N ILE A 111 -43.80 -1.75 -9.11
CA ILE A 111 -44.22 -2.42 -10.34
C ILE A 111 -43.22 -3.53 -10.63
N LEU A 112 -43.60 -4.76 -10.30
CA LEU A 112 -42.81 -5.96 -10.55
C LEU A 112 -43.17 -6.53 -11.91
N ASN A 113 -42.22 -6.50 -12.84
CA ASN A 113 -42.31 -7.14 -14.15
C ASN A 113 -41.47 -8.41 -14.14
N GLU A 114 -42.13 -9.55 -13.97
CA GLU A 114 -41.49 -10.86 -13.88
C GLU A 114 -41.65 -11.64 -15.19
N VAL A 115 -40.55 -12.14 -15.75
CA VAL A 115 -40.52 -12.94 -16.96
C VAL A 115 -40.31 -14.40 -16.60
N ASN A 116 -41.27 -15.25 -16.93
CA ASN A 116 -41.19 -16.70 -16.73
C ASN A 116 -40.94 -17.41 -18.06
N SER A 117 -39.72 -17.30 -18.57
CA SER A 117 -39.32 -17.84 -19.87
C SER A 117 -37.85 -18.26 -19.87
N SER A 118 -37.48 -19.12 -20.81
CA SER A 118 -36.08 -19.50 -21.07
C SER A 118 -35.31 -18.43 -21.84
N LYS A 119 -35.98 -17.40 -22.37
CA LYS A 119 -35.37 -16.30 -23.14
C LYS A 119 -35.04 -15.12 -22.23
N ALA A 120 -33.85 -14.55 -22.44
CA ALA A 120 -33.43 -13.31 -21.80
C ALA A 120 -34.23 -12.10 -22.34
N SER A 121 -34.41 -11.08 -21.49
CA SER A 121 -35.03 -9.81 -21.88
C SER A 121 -34.05 -8.95 -22.70
N GLN A 122 -34.52 -8.32 -23.76
CA GLN A 122 -33.80 -7.33 -24.55
C GLN A 122 -34.41 -5.95 -24.31
N LEU A 123 -33.70 -5.07 -23.60
CA LEU A 123 -34.14 -3.73 -23.25
C LEU A 123 -33.36 -2.72 -24.10
N ASN A 124 -34.01 -2.13 -25.12
CA ASN A 124 -33.38 -1.26 -26.11
C ASN A 124 -33.90 0.19 -26.09
N GLY A 125 -34.68 0.56 -25.07
CA GLY A 125 -35.28 1.88 -24.91
C GLY A 125 -35.78 2.12 -23.48
N MET A 126 -36.36 3.30 -23.27
CA MET A 126 -36.76 3.77 -21.94
C MET A 126 -37.99 3.04 -21.40
N ILE A 127 -38.04 2.85 -20.08
CA ILE A 127 -39.17 2.32 -19.33
C ILE A 127 -39.71 3.47 -18.48
N GLU A 128 -40.88 3.97 -18.83
CA GLU A 128 -41.54 5.08 -18.15
C GLU A 128 -42.62 4.59 -17.19
N VAL A 129 -42.70 5.18 -16.00
CA VAL A 129 -43.89 5.08 -15.14
C VAL A 129 -44.78 6.30 -15.39
N ALA A 130 -45.96 6.10 -15.98
CA ALA A 130 -46.93 7.19 -16.15
C ALA A 130 -47.81 7.33 -14.90
N GLY A 131 -48.09 8.57 -14.50
CA GLY A 131 -48.86 8.86 -13.28
C GLY A 131 -47.97 8.92 -12.03
N GLN A 132 -48.44 8.29 -10.95
CA GLN A 132 -47.71 8.26 -9.69
C GLN A 132 -46.39 7.48 -9.85
N ASN A 133 -45.29 8.05 -9.35
CA ASN A 133 -43.99 7.40 -9.40
C ASN A 133 -43.98 6.10 -8.58
N ALA A 134 -43.19 5.13 -9.03
CA ALA A 134 -43.08 3.82 -8.38
C ALA A 134 -41.68 3.23 -8.53
N GLN A 135 -41.36 2.23 -7.73
CA GLN A 135 -40.21 1.38 -7.99
C GLN A 135 -40.51 0.49 -9.19
N VAL A 136 -39.55 0.33 -10.11
CA VAL A 136 -39.67 -0.59 -11.25
C VAL A 136 -38.68 -1.72 -11.08
N ILE A 137 -39.18 -2.96 -11.13
CA ILE A 137 -38.37 -4.17 -11.08
C ILE A 137 -38.57 -4.93 -12.39
N ILE A 138 -37.48 -5.23 -13.10
CA ILE A 138 -37.45 -6.16 -14.23
C ILE A 138 -36.72 -7.42 -13.78
N ALA A 139 -37.47 -8.51 -13.58
CA ALA A 139 -36.97 -9.78 -13.11
C ALA A 139 -37.02 -10.84 -14.22
N ASN A 140 -35.86 -11.27 -14.71
CA ASN A 140 -35.77 -12.38 -15.67
C ASN A 140 -34.59 -13.31 -15.34
N PRO A 141 -34.85 -14.49 -14.75
CA PRO A 141 -33.81 -15.46 -14.43
C PRO A 141 -33.00 -16.00 -15.61
N SER A 142 -33.48 -15.84 -16.84
CA SER A 142 -32.75 -16.25 -18.05
C SER A 142 -31.72 -15.20 -18.51
N GLY A 143 -31.77 -13.98 -17.97
CA GLY A 143 -30.84 -12.90 -18.26
C GLY A 143 -31.52 -11.63 -18.77
N ILE A 144 -30.77 -10.52 -18.76
CA ILE A 144 -31.22 -9.21 -19.22
C ILE A 144 -30.08 -8.59 -20.04
N THR A 145 -30.40 -8.04 -21.21
CA THR A 145 -29.47 -7.22 -21.99
C THR A 145 -30.05 -5.82 -22.13
N CYS A 146 -29.27 -4.81 -21.76
CA CYS A 146 -29.60 -3.40 -21.91
C CYS A 146 -28.72 -2.80 -23.01
N ASN A 147 -29.36 -2.11 -23.96
CA ASN A 147 -28.69 -1.37 -25.02
C ASN A 147 -29.42 -0.04 -25.26
N GLY A 148 -29.09 0.97 -24.45
CA GLY A 148 -29.82 2.23 -24.41
C GLY A 148 -31.14 2.12 -23.67
N CYS A 149 -31.23 1.21 -22.70
CA CYS A 149 -32.37 1.18 -21.79
C CYS A 149 -32.21 2.25 -20.71
N GLY A 150 -33.30 2.56 -20.04
CA GLY A 150 -33.30 3.51 -18.94
C GLY A 150 -34.67 3.63 -18.30
N PHE A 151 -34.77 4.49 -17.29
CA PHE A 151 -36.00 4.66 -16.53
C PHE A 151 -36.45 6.12 -16.53
N ILE A 152 -37.76 6.33 -16.57
CA ILE A 152 -38.38 7.66 -16.46
C ILE A 152 -39.42 7.57 -15.34
N ASN A 153 -39.39 8.54 -14.42
CA ASN A 153 -40.33 8.63 -13.30
C ASN A 153 -40.34 7.39 -12.36
N ALA A 154 -39.22 6.67 -12.30
CA ALA A 154 -39.02 5.61 -11.31
C ALA A 154 -38.15 6.14 -10.16
N ASN A 155 -38.59 5.97 -8.91
CA ASN A 155 -37.78 6.37 -7.74
C ASN A 155 -36.66 5.37 -7.42
N ARG A 156 -36.85 4.10 -7.79
CA ARG A 156 -35.86 3.01 -7.76
C ARG A 156 -36.03 2.13 -8.98
N ALA A 157 -34.93 1.73 -9.58
CA ALA A 157 -34.91 0.83 -10.72
C ALA A 157 -34.09 -0.42 -10.39
N THR A 158 -34.66 -1.61 -10.57
CA THR A 158 -33.99 -2.88 -10.30
C THR A 158 -34.01 -3.76 -11.55
N LEU A 159 -32.84 -4.10 -12.07
CA LEU A 159 -32.67 -5.17 -13.05
C LEU A 159 -32.16 -6.40 -12.32
N THR A 160 -32.90 -7.50 -12.36
CA THR A 160 -32.53 -8.71 -11.63
C THR A 160 -32.68 -9.99 -12.45
N THR A 161 -31.72 -10.91 -12.31
CA THR A 161 -31.88 -12.31 -12.74
C THR A 161 -32.28 -13.22 -11.58
N GLY A 162 -32.54 -12.63 -10.41
CA GLY A 162 -33.14 -13.33 -9.29
C GLY A 162 -34.61 -13.60 -9.52
N LYS A 163 -35.08 -14.74 -9.01
CA LYS A 163 -36.51 -14.96 -8.80
C LYS A 163 -36.95 -14.06 -7.64
N THR A 164 -38.04 -13.33 -7.81
CA THR A 164 -38.54 -12.41 -6.78
C THR A 164 -39.46 -13.15 -5.83
N THR A 165 -39.25 -12.98 -4.52
CA THR A 165 -40.17 -13.52 -3.50
C THR A 165 -41.13 -12.43 -3.07
N VAL A 166 -42.43 -12.64 -3.30
CA VAL A 166 -43.50 -11.73 -2.89
C VAL A 166 -44.33 -12.39 -1.79
N VAL A 167 -44.47 -11.72 -0.65
CA VAL A 167 -45.25 -12.21 0.50
C VAL A 167 -46.18 -11.08 0.97
N ASN A 168 -47.46 -11.37 1.19
CA ASN A 168 -48.47 -10.40 1.62
C ASN A 168 -48.56 -9.12 0.74
N GLY A 169 -48.18 -9.23 -0.53
CA GLY A 169 -48.20 -8.11 -1.47
C GLY A 169 -46.99 -7.16 -1.38
N GLU A 170 -45.91 -7.57 -0.72
CA GLU A 170 -44.62 -6.88 -0.65
C GLU A 170 -43.50 -7.73 -1.25
N VAL A 171 -42.49 -7.08 -1.86
CA VAL A 171 -41.27 -7.77 -2.31
C VAL A 171 -40.36 -7.98 -1.10
N LEU A 172 -40.00 -9.22 -0.81
CA LEU A 172 -39.15 -9.58 0.32
C LEU A 172 -37.68 -9.66 -0.09
N ASP A 173 -37.40 -10.44 -1.13
CA ASP A 173 -36.04 -10.70 -1.60
C ASP A 173 -35.97 -11.08 -3.09
N TYR A 174 -34.74 -11.13 -3.58
CA TYR A 174 -34.36 -11.65 -4.89
C TYR A 174 -33.42 -12.86 -4.69
N VAL A 175 -33.82 -14.01 -5.20
CA VAL A 175 -33.04 -15.26 -5.12
C VAL A 175 -32.38 -15.54 -6.48
N VAL A 176 -31.09 -15.27 -6.56
CA VAL A 176 -30.25 -15.37 -7.77
C VAL A 176 -29.57 -16.73 -7.83
N ASN A 177 -29.96 -17.58 -8.79
CA ASN A 177 -29.29 -18.86 -9.04
C ASN A 177 -28.46 -18.85 -10.34
N LYS A 178 -28.90 -18.08 -11.33
CA LYS A 178 -28.33 -18.03 -12.67
C LYS A 178 -28.64 -16.70 -13.36
N GLY A 179 -28.16 -16.55 -14.59
CA GLY A 179 -28.50 -15.45 -15.47
C GLY A 179 -27.49 -14.31 -15.40
N LYS A 180 -27.33 -13.62 -16.53
CA LYS A 180 -26.37 -12.53 -16.70
C LYS A 180 -27.10 -11.24 -17.05
N ILE A 181 -26.64 -10.13 -16.49
CA ILE A 181 -26.98 -8.78 -16.98
C ILE A 181 -25.85 -8.30 -17.89
N ASN A 182 -26.19 -7.91 -19.13
CA ASN A 182 -25.23 -7.30 -20.05
C ASN A 182 -25.67 -5.86 -20.34
N ILE A 183 -24.81 -4.89 -20.06
CA ILE A 183 -24.96 -3.49 -20.48
C ILE A 183 -24.07 -3.29 -21.71
N THR A 184 -24.65 -2.85 -22.82
CA THR A 184 -24.00 -2.81 -24.13
C THR A 184 -24.43 -1.58 -24.93
N GLY A 185 -23.76 -1.31 -26.06
CA GLY A 185 -24.15 -0.27 -27.01
C GLY A 185 -24.32 1.11 -26.38
N LYS A 186 -25.55 1.62 -26.31
CA LYS A 186 -25.84 2.96 -25.74
C LYS A 186 -25.85 3.02 -24.20
N GLY A 187 -25.63 1.89 -23.51
CA GLY A 187 -25.53 1.88 -22.06
C GLY A 187 -26.88 1.81 -21.33
N LEU A 188 -26.86 2.16 -20.05
CA LEU A 188 -28.02 2.27 -19.15
C LEU A 188 -28.11 3.70 -18.61
N GLU A 189 -29.26 4.35 -18.83
CA GLU A 189 -29.57 5.68 -18.34
C GLU A 189 -30.57 5.62 -17.17
N SER A 190 -30.09 5.77 -15.94
CA SER A 190 -30.88 5.68 -14.71
C SER A 190 -30.62 6.86 -13.77
N SER A 191 -30.19 8.01 -14.31
CA SER A 191 -29.94 9.23 -13.53
C SER A 191 -31.20 9.83 -12.89
N SER A 192 -32.40 9.51 -13.39
CA SER A 192 -33.65 9.96 -12.78
C SER A 192 -34.06 9.16 -11.53
N ALA A 193 -33.51 7.95 -11.35
CA ALA A 193 -33.81 7.11 -10.19
C ALA A 193 -32.83 7.40 -9.06
N ASN A 194 -33.33 7.45 -7.83
CA ASN A 194 -32.48 7.65 -6.64
C ASN A 194 -31.56 6.43 -6.42
N TYR A 195 -32.08 5.24 -6.72
CA TYR A 195 -31.37 3.97 -6.57
C TYR A 195 -31.49 3.14 -7.84
N THR A 196 -30.37 2.57 -8.29
CA THR A 196 -30.30 1.64 -9.41
C THR A 196 -29.61 0.36 -8.94
N ASP A 197 -30.33 -0.77 -9.02
CA ASP A 197 -29.86 -2.07 -8.58
C ASP A 197 -29.64 -3.00 -9.78
N LEU A 198 -28.43 -3.57 -9.88
CA LEU A 198 -28.11 -4.67 -10.81
C LEU A 198 -27.85 -5.92 -9.97
N ILE A 199 -28.74 -6.90 -10.04
CA ILE A 199 -28.71 -8.09 -9.18
C ILE A 199 -28.69 -9.34 -10.07
N ALA A 200 -27.54 -10.01 -10.21
CA ALA A 200 -27.44 -11.15 -11.12
C ALA A 200 -26.40 -12.18 -10.71
N GLN A 201 -26.33 -13.32 -11.38
CA GLN A 201 -25.22 -14.24 -11.15
C GLN A 201 -23.91 -13.63 -11.66
N ALA A 202 -23.97 -12.97 -12.82
CA ALA A 202 -22.87 -12.21 -13.39
C ALA A 202 -23.38 -10.92 -14.05
N VAL A 203 -22.53 -9.89 -14.06
CA VAL A 203 -22.81 -8.59 -14.67
C VAL A 203 -21.64 -8.24 -15.60
N ALA A 204 -21.95 -7.84 -16.83
CA ALA A 204 -20.96 -7.29 -17.77
C ALA A 204 -21.35 -5.89 -18.21
N ILE A 205 -20.42 -4.95 -18.07
CA ILE A 205 -20.56 -3.54 -18.40
C ILE A 205 -19.64 -3.25 -19.59
N ASN A 206 -20.22 -3.26 -20.79
CA ASN A 206 -19.55 -2.99 -22.06
C ASN A 206 -19.94 -1.65 -22.69
N ALA A 207 -20.70 -0.85 -21.95
CA ALA A 207 -21.10 0.52 -22.25
C ALA A 207 -21.42 1.22 -20.92
N ASP A 208 -21.62 2.53 -20.96
CA ASP A 208 -21.77 3.33 -19.75
C ASP A 208 -23.07 3.03 -18.98
N VAL A 209 -22.96 3.03 -17.65
CA VAL A 209 -24.08 3.07 -16.71
C VAL A 209 -24.06 4.43 -16.03
N GLN A 210 -25.17 5.17 -16.13
CA GLN A 210 -25.40 6.45 -15.46
C GLN A 210 -26.46 6.26 -14.39
N ALA A 211 -26.17 6.63 -13.13
CA ALA A 211 -27.10 6.45 -12.01
C ALA A 211 -26.83 7.47 -10.88
N GLN A 212 -27.72 7.56 -9.89
CA GLN A 212 -27.42 8.29 -8.64
C GLN A 212 -26.73 7.39 -7.61
N ASP A 213 -27.43 6.45 -6.97
CA ASP A 213 -26.82 5.39 -6.15
C ASP A 213 -26.87 4.08 -6.94
N LEU A 214 -25.71 3.61 -7.40
CA LEU A 214 -25.58 2.35 -8.14
C LEU A 214 -25.15 1.23 -7.20
N ARG A 215 -25.94 0.16 -7.16
CA ARG A 215 -25.63 -1.04 -6.38
C ARG A 215 -25.60 -2.26 -7.28
N VAL A 216 -24.52 -3.01 -7.21
CA VAL A 216 -24.33 -4.23 -8.01
C VAL A 216 -24.09 -5.40 -7.08
N SER A 217 -24.99 -6.37 -7.09
CA SER A 217 -24.80 -7.66 -6.41
C SER A 217 -24.60 -8.77 -7.44
N TYR A 218 -23.52 -9.53 -7.30
CA TYR A 218 -23.18 -10.61 -8.21
C TYR A 218 -22.86 -11.94 -7.49
N GLY A 219 -23.15 -13.05 -8.17
CA GLY A 219 -23.01 -14.42 -7.65
C GLY A 219 -24.35 -15.10 -7.37
N GLN A 220 -24.30 -16.35 -6.89
CA GLN A 220 -25.51 -17.07 -6.46
C GLN A 220 -25.95 -16.66 -5.05
N ASN A 221 -26.93 -15.76 -4.95
CA ASN A 221 -27.17 -14.97 -3.75
C ASN A 221 -28.66 -14.77 -3.44
N ARG A 222 -28.97 -14.53 -2.17
CA ARG A 222 -30.21 -13.89 -1.74
C ARG A 222 -29.91 -12.43 -1.42
N VAL A 223 -30.66 -11.52 -2.03
CA VAL A 223 -30.57 -10.07 -1.82
C VAL A 223 -31.90 -9.58 -1.29
N ASP A 224 -31.93 -8.85 -0.18
CA ASP A 224 -33.17 -8.27 0.35
C ASP A 224 -33.73 -7.19 -0.59
N ALA A 225 -35.03 -6.91 -0.49
CA ALA A 225 -35.71 -5.96 -1.37
C ALA A 225 -35.12 -4.54 -1.34
N ALA A 226 -34.59 -4.11 -0.18
CA ALA A 226 -33.96 -2.80 -0.02
C ALA A 226 -32.51 -2.76 -0.54
N HIS A 227 -31.94 -3.92 -0.89
CA HIS A 227 -30.56 -4.10 -1.33
C HIS A 227 -29.56 -3.57 -0.30
N THR A 228 -29.78 -3.93 0.96
CA THR A 228 -28.92 -3.60 2.10
C THR A 228 -28.04 -4.79 2.50
N THR A 229 -28.47 -6.00 2.15
CA THR A 229 -27.80 -7.26 2.44
C THR A 229 -27.80 -8.14 1.19
N ALA A 230 -26.66 -8.79 0.95
CA ALA A 230 -26.57 -9.90 0.01
C ALA A 230 -25.86 -11.05 0.73
N THR A 231 -26.45 -12.24 0.67
CA THR A 231 -25.89 -13.45 1.28
C THR A 231 -25.77 -14.54 0.24
N ALA A 232 -24.70 -15.34 0.30
CA ALA A 232 -24.51 -16.43 -0.64
C ALA A 232 -25.57 -17.53 -0.40
N LEU A 233 -26.14 -18.09 -1.48
CA LEU A 233 -27.04 -19.26 -1.38
C LEU A 233 -26.29 -20.55 -1.08
N THR A 234 -25.01 -20.59 -1.45
CA THR A 234 -24.13 -21.75 -1.29
C THR A 234 -22.77 -21.29 -0.81
N SER A 235 -22.13 -22.12 0.01
CA SER A 235 -20.74 -21.96 0.42
C SER A 235 -19.75 -22.50 -0.62
N ASN A 236 -20.22 -23.08 -1.73
CA ASN A 236 -19.34 -23.64 -2.75
C ASN A 236 -18.64 -22.55 -3.54
N ARG A 237 -17.36 -22.79 -3.82
CA ARG A 237 -16.55 -21.93 -4.67
C ARG A 237 -17.13 -21.84 -6.09
N GLN A 238 -17.28 -20.62 -6.56
CA GLN A 238 -17.68 -20.24 -7.90
C GLN A 238 -16.44 -19.77 -8.67
N TYR A 239 -16.29 -20.22 -9.91
CA TYR A 239 -15.18 -19.84 -10.78
C TYR A 239 -15.65 -18.82 -11.82
N GLY A 240 -14.87 -17.76 -12.03
CA GLY A 240 -15.10 -16.77 -13.08
C GLY A 240 -15.10 -15.33 -12.59
N VAL A 241 -15.57 -14.44 -13.46
CA VAL A 241 -15.72 -13.01 -13.21
C VAL A 241 -17.19 -12.74 -12.92
N GLY A 242 -17.49 -12.26 -11.71
CA GLY A 242 -18.85 -11.90 -11.31
C GLY A 242 -19.26 -10.52 -11.84
N LEU A 243 -18.32 -9.59 -11.92
CA LEU A 243 -18.50 -8.27 -12.53
C LEU A 243 -17.34 -7.96 -13.47
N ASP A 244 -17.64 -7.74 -14.75
CA ASP A 244 -16.65 -7.41 -15.78
C ASP A 244 -16.97 -6.06 -16.41
N VAL A 245 -16.10 -5.07 -16.19
CA VAL A 245 -16.20 -3.73 -16.79
C VAL A 245 -15.11 -3.62 -17.84
N SER A 246 -15.50 -3.55 -19.12
CA SER A 246 -14.54 -3.44 -20.21
C SER A 246 -14.02 -2.01 -20.37
N SER A 247 -12.98 -1.82 -21.17
CA SER A 247 -12.43 -0.49 -21.48
C SER A 247 -13.39 0.40 -22.29
N LEU A 248 -14.46 -0.17 -22.84
CA LEU A 248 -15.51 0.57 -23.56
C LEU A 248 -16.70 0.93 -22.67
N GLY A 249 -16.73 0.43 -21.42
CA GLY A 249 -17.78 0.71 -20.46
C GLY A 249 -17.28 1.46 -19.23
N GLY A 250 -18.24 2.01 -18.50
CA GLY A 250 -17.98 2.65 -17.21
C GLY A 250 -19.22 2.66 -16.34
N MET A 251 -19.02 2.83 -15.05
CA MET A 251 -20.08 3.06 -14.06
C MET A 251 -19.87 4.46 -13.49
N TYR A 252 -20.83 5.34 -13.72
CA TYR A 252 -20.81 6.73 -13.29
C TYR A 252 -22.02 6.98 -12.40
N ALA A 253 -21.75 7.28 -11.14
CA ALA A 253 -22.81 7.48 -10.16
C ALA A 253 -22.43 8.50 -9.09
N ASN A 254 -23.38 8.96 -8.29
CA ASN A 254 -23.07 9.70 -7.06
C ASN A 254 -22.39 8.77 -6.05
N LYS A 255 -22.83 7.52 -5.95
CA LYS A 255 -22.25 6.46 -5.10
C LYS A 255 -22.26 5.12 -5.83
N ILE A 256 -21.23 4.31 -5.63
CA ILE A 256 -21.14 2.95 -6.18
C ILE A 256 -20.92 1.96 -5.05
N THR A 257 -21.76 0.93 -4.97
CA THR A 257 -21.61 -0.20 -4.03
C THR A 257 -21.58 -1.51 -4.80
N LEU A 258 -20.50 -2.28 -4.64
CA LEU A 258 -20.33 -3.59 -5.25
C LEU A 258 -20.34 -4.67 -4.17
N VAL A 259 -21.18 -5.68 -4.32
CA VAL A 259 -21.29 -6.80 -3.38
C VAL A 259 -21.14 -8.13 -4.13
N GLY A 260 -20.07 -8.85 -3.81
CA GLY A 260 -19.76 -10.16 -4.37
C GLY A 260 -19.77 -11.22 -3.29
N THR A 261 -20.69 -12.17 -3.37
CA THR A 261 -20.94 -13.15 -2.30
C THR A 261 -20.52 -14.58 -2.67
N GLY A 262 -20.41 -14.88 -3.96
CA GLY A 262 -19.87 -16.16 -4.43
C GLY A 262 -18.36 -16.25 -4.20
N GLU A 263 -17.92 -17.23 -3.41
CA GLU A 263 -16.50 -17.44 -3.13
C GLU A 263 -15.71 -17.68 -4.43
N GLY A 264 -14.70 -16.85 -4.73
CA GLY A 264 -13.90 -16.95 -5.94
C GLY A 264 -14.38 -16.13 -7.14
N LEU A 265 -15.59 -15.54 -7.10
CA LEU A 265 -16.05 -14.63 -8.15
C LEU A 265 -15.41 -13.25 -8.00
N GLY A 266 -14.55 -12.92 -8.96
CA GLY A 266 -13.82 -11.66 -8.97
C GLY A 266 -14.55 -10.51 -9.66
N VAL A 267 -13.97 -9.33 -9.53
CA VAL A 267 -14.27 -8.15 -10.32
C VAL A 267 -13.10 -7.91 -11.27
N ASN A 268 -13.39 -7.69 -12.55
CA ASN A 268 -12.42 -7.18 -13.51
C ASN A 268 -12.85 -5.78 -13.93
N ASN A 269 -11.98 -4.79 -13.74
CA ASN A 269 -12.18 -3.44 -14.22
C ASN A 269 -11.07 -3.02 -15.19
N ALA A 270 -11.43 -2.89 -16.46
CA ALA A 270 -10.60 -2.25 -17.48
C ALA A 270 -11.13 -0.86 -17.88
N GLY A 271 -12.31 -0.46 -17.40
CA GLY A 271 -12.97 0.82 -17.66
C GLY A 271 -12.88 1.79 -16.48
N THR A 272 -13.96 2.55 -16.27
CA THR A 272 -14.02 3.57 -15.20
C THR A 272 -15.15 3.27 -14.22
N LEU A 273 -14.82 3.28 -12.92
CA LEU A 273 -15.79 3.35 -11.83
C LEU A 273 -15.64 4.74 -11.20
N SER A 274 -16.64 5.60 -11.33
CA SER A 274 -16.56 6.99 -10.85
C SER A 274 -17.75 7.33 -9.96
N ALA A 275 -17.47 7.57 -8.67
CA ALA A 275 -18.40 8.15 -7.72
C ALA A 275 -18.18 9.68 -7.62
N SER A 276 -19.09 10.48 -8.17
CA SER A 276 -18.97 11.93 -8.30
C SER A 276 -19.24 12.72 -7.02
N VAL A 277 -19.94 12.12 -6.05
CA VAL A 277 -20.36 12.78 -4.80
C VAL A 277 -19.88 12.02 -3.56
N GLY A 278 -20.03 10.71 -3.57
CA GLY A 278 -19.80 9.84 -2.42
C GLY A 278 -18.67 8.85 -2.64
N ASP A 279 -18.90 7.64 -2.16
CA ASP A 279 -17.90 6.59 -2.05
C ASP A 279 -17.98 5.58 -3.21
N VAL A 280 -16.87 4.88 -3.42
CA VAL A 280 -16.89 3.56 -4.04
C VAL A 280 -16.62 2.52 -2.94
N VAL A 281 -17.62 1.68 -2.67
CA VAL A 281 -17.53 0.62 -1.66
C VAL A 281 -17.59 -0.75 -2.35
N MET A 282 -16.65 -1.64 -2.02
CA MET A 282 -16.61 -3.00 -2.56
C MET A 282 -16.46 -4.01 -1.43
N ASN A 283 -17.46 -4.87 -1.28
CA ASN A 283 -17.44 -6.01 -0.38
C ASN A 283 -17.49 -7.28 -1.22
N MET A 284 -16.36 -7.95 -1.39
CA MET A 284 -16.25 -9.06 -2.34
C MET A 284 -15.67 -10.32 -1.70
N ASN A 285 -16.14 -11.48 -2.14
CA ASN A 285 -15.59 -12.77 -1.77
C ASN A 285 -14.75 -13.36 -2.93
N GLY A 286 -13.87 -12.55 -3.51
CA GLY A 286 -13.09 -12.91 -4.70
C GLY A 286 -11.89 -11.99 -4.91
N THR A 287 -11.34 -12.01 -6.13
CA THR A 287 -10.21 -11.15 -6.54
C THR A 287 -10.71 -9.89 -7.24
N LEU A 288 -10.13 -8.73 -6.96
CA LEU A 288 -10.30 -7.54 -7.79
C LEU A 288 -9.08 -7.35 -8.70
N THR A 289 -9.30 -7.27 -10.01
CA THR A 289 -8.29 -6.79 -10.95
C THR A 289 -8.71 -5.44 -11.51
N ASN A 290 -7.97 -4.39 -11.16
CA ASN A 290 -8.12 -3.06 -11.72
C ASN A 290 -6.97 -2.74 -12.67
N LYS A 291 -7.29 -2.57 -13.95
CA LYS A 291 -6.42 -2.02 -15.00
C LYS A 291 -6.90 -0.66 -15.50
N GLY A 292 -8.12 -0.27 -15.15
CA GLY A 292 -8.72 1.03 -15.46
C GLY A 292 -8.63 1.99 -14.29
N THR A 293 -9.65 2.83 -14.15
CA THR A 293 -9.75 3.84 -13.07
C THR A 293 -10.87 3.50 -12.11
N ILE A 294 -10.60 3.66 -10.82
CA ILE A 294 -11.62 3.69 -9.77
C ILE A 294 -11.43 5.00 -9.02
N SER A 295 -12.44 5.87 -9.06
CA SER A 295 -12.41 7.22 -8.52
C SER A 295 -13.60 7.47 -7.61
N ALA A 296 -13.37 8.14 -6.47
CA ALA A 296 -14.41 8.57 -5.56
C ALA A 296 -14.17 10.00 -5.09
N LYS A 297 -15.23 10.79 -4.98
CA LYS A 297 -15.18 12.13 -4.40
C LYS A 297 -14.82 12.08 -2.91
N ASN A 298 -15.32 11.09 -2.20
CA ASN A 298 -14.99 10.84 -0.80
C ASN A 298 -14.02 9.66 -0.71
N ASP A 299 -14.50 8.46 -0.38
CA ASP A 299 -13.63 7.34 -0.05
C ASP A 299 -13.72 6.19 -1.04
N ILE A 300 -12.62 5.45 -1.16
CA ILE A 300 -12.60 4.12 -1.75
C ILE A 300 -12.41 3.11 -0.62
N ARG A 301 -13.39 2.24 -0.41
CA ARG A 301 -13.34 1.19 0.63
C ARG A 301 -13.47 -0.18 -0.01
N MET A 302 -12.49 -1.05 0.24
CA MET A 302 -12.49 -2.41 -0.29
C MET A 302 -12.20 -3.41 0.81
N VAL A 303 -13.08 -4.38 0.97
CA VAL A 303 -12.93 -5.50 1.90
C VAL A 303 -13.10 -6.80 1.12
N SER A 304 -12.12 -7.69 1.20
CA SER A 304 -12.25 -9.06 0.70
C SER A 304 -12.24 -10.07 1.83
N THR A 305 -13.27 -10.92 1.88
CA THR A 305 -13.40 -12.00 2.88
C THR A 305 -12.66 -13.27 2.48
N SER A 306 -12.15 -13.35 1.23
CA SER A 306 -11.30 -14.44 0.72
C SER A 306 -9.88 -14.36 1.30
N LYS A 307 -9.75 -14.52 2.63
CA LYS A 307 -8.47 -14.53 3.34
C LYS A 307 -7.58 -15.66 2.80
N GLY A 308 -6.37 -15.32 2.37
CA GLY A 308 -5.33 -16.28 2.02
C GLY A 308 -5.12 -16.65 0.56
N ARG A 309 -5.59 -15.83 -0.39
CA ARG A 309 -5.18 -15.93 -1.79
C ARG A 309 -4.11 -14.89 -2.12
N SER A 310 -3.13 -15.30 -2.92
CA SER A 310 -2.01 -14.47 -3.37
C SER A 310 -2.38 -13.33 -4.34
N ASP A 311 -3.66 -13.13 -4.69
CA ASP A 311 -4.12 -12.11 -5.66
C ASP A 311 -5.48 -11.49 -5.27
N SER A 312 -5.74 -11.23 -3.99
CA SER A 312 -7.07 -10.70 -3.59
C SER A 312 -7.38 -9.29 -4.12
N PHE A 313 -6.36 -8.44 -4.27
CA PHE A 313 -6.48 -7.13 -4.89
C PHE A 313 -5.29 -6.84 -5.79
N ASN A 314 -5.56 -6.52 -7.06
CA ASN A 314 -4.55 -6.26 -8.07
C ASN A 314 -4.86 -4.97 -8.86
N ASN A 315 -4.16 -3.89 -8.53
CA ASN A 315 -4.15 -2.61 -9.21
C ASN A 315 -2.96 -2.46 -10.17
N SER A 316 -2.45 -3.55 -10.75
CA SER A 316 -1.27 -3.44 -11.62
C SER A 316 -1.58 -2.65 -12.88
N ASN A 317 -0.89 -1.53 -13.09
CA ASN A 317 -1.16 -0.52 -14.13
C ASN A 317 -2.55 0.17 -14.00
N GLY A 318 -3.24 -0.02 -12.88
CA GLY A 318 -4.51 0.65 -12.60
C GLY A 318 -4.32 1.96 -11.84
N ASN A 319 -5.41 2.72 -11.74
CA ASN A 319 -5.47 3.98 -11.01
C ASN A 319 -6.58 3.96 -9.96
N LEU A 320 -6.23 4.29 -8.71
CA LEU A 320 -7.18 4.58 -7.64
C LEU A 320 -7.05 6.05 -7.21
N VAL A 321 -8.17 6.77 -7.18
CA VAL A 321 -8.23 8.18 -6.77
C VAL A 321 -9.36 8.42 -5.78
N ALA A 322 -9.03 8.83 -4.56
CA ALA A 322 -10.02 9.23 -3.55
C ALA A 322 -9.81 10.69 -3.15
N GLY A 323 -10.89 11.46 -3.04
CA GLY A 323 -10.82 12.82 -2.49
C GLY A 323 -10.51 12.84 -0.99
N ASN A 324 -10.89 11.79 -0.26
CA ASN A 324 -10.54 11.54 1.12
C ASN A 324 -9.68 10.28 1.21
N ASP A 325 -10.20 9.14 1.66
CA ASP A 325 -9.38 8.00 2.04
C ASP A 325 -9.46 6.83 1.05
N ILE A 326 -8.34 6.11 0.90
CA ILE A 326 -8.31 4.76 0.31
C ILE A 326 -8.10 3.77 1.45
N SER A 327 -9.04 2.85 1.66
CA SER A 327 -8.93 1.80 2.68
C SER A 327 -9.14 0.42 2.06
N ILE A 328 -8.12 -0.43 2.12
CA ILE A 328 -8.09 -1.75 1.48
C ILE A 328 -7.71 -2.80 2.51
N GLN A 329 -8.64 -3.71 2.81
CA GLN A 329 -8.42 -4.87 3.68
C GLN A 329 -8.55 -6.16 2.88
N ASN A 330 -7.41 -6.80 2.63
CA ASN A 330 -7.31 -7.91 1.67
C ASN A 330 -6.29 -8.96 2.14
N GLY A 331 -6.16 -10.10 1.46
CA GLY A 331 -5.11 -11.08 1.76
C GLY A 331 -3.74 -10.68 1.18
N TYR A 332 -3.78 -10.03 0.03
CA TYR A 332 -2.67 -9.48 -0.72
C TYR A 332 -3.12 -8.25 -1.51
N VAL A 333 -2.30 -7.20 -1.50
CA VAL A 333 -2.52 -5.95 -2.22
C VAL A 333 -1.37 -5.72 -3.20
N LYS A 334 -1.67 -5.74 -4.50
CA LYS A 334 -0.69 -5.49 -5.55
C LYS A 334 -0.95 -4.14 -6.22
N ASN A 335 0.01 -3.24 -6.17
CA ASN A 335 0.02 -1.93 -6.83
C ASN A 335 1.19 -1.80 -7.82
N VAL A 336 1.59 -2.91 -8.46
CA VAL A 336 2.77 -2.93 -9.32
C VAL A 336 2.56 -2.08 -10.58
N LYS A 337 3.35 -1.03 -10.77
CA LYS A 337 3.13 -0.01 -11.81
C LYS A 337 1.77 0.71 -11.73
N GLY A 338 1.03 0.49 -10.64
CA GLY A 338 -0.24 1.14 -10.38
C GLY A 338 -0.06 2.44 -9.61
N THR A 339 -1.13 3.20 -9.51
CA THR A 339 -1.20 4.44 -8.73
C THR A 339 -2.34 4.39 -7.73
N MET A 340 -2.07 4.90 -6.52
CA MET A 340 -3.07 5.15 -5.47
C MET A 340 -2.88 6.57 -4.97
N THR A 341 -3.89 7.42 -5.11
CA THR A 341 -3.86 8.83 -4.69
C THR A 341 -5.03 9.15 -3.78
N ALA A 342 -4.76 9.68 -2.59
CA ALA A 342 -5.75 10.05 -1.60
C ALA A 342 -5.57 11.52 -1.16
N GLY A 343 -6.66 12.29 -1.15
CA GLY A 343 -6.68 13.63 -0.53
C GLY A 343 -6.71 13.58 1.02
N GLY A 344 -6.93 12.41 1.59
CA GLY A 344 -6.77 12.04 2.99
C GLY A 344 -5.67 11.00 3.15
N ASN A 345 -6.04 9.84 3.69
CA ASN A 345 -5.14 8.74 4.07
C ASN A 345 -5.15 7.58 3.06
N ILE A 346 -4.07 6.80 3.05
CA ILE A 346 -4.07 5.45 2.45
C ILE A 346 -3.85 4.44 3.58
N ASN A 347 -4.85 3.58 3.80
CA ASN A 347 -4.82 2.52 4.81
C ASN A 347 -4.85 1.15 4.11
N LEU A 348 -3.76 0.40 4.18
CA LEU A 348 -3.65 -0.93 3.60
C LEU A 348 -3.44 -1.97 4.69
N GLU A 349 -4.28 -2.98 4.71
CA GLU A 349 -4.14 -4.14 5.59
C GLU A 349 -4.09 -5.41 4.74
N SER A 350 -2.99 -6.15 4.84
CA SER A 350 -2.91 -7.52 4.34
C SER A 350 -2.99 -8.52 5.48
N SER A 351 -3.95 -9.44 5.43
CA SER A 351 -4.02 -10.59 6.36
C SER A 351 -3.44 -11.84 5.69
N ALA A 352 -2.35 -12.38 6.24
CA ALA A 352 -1.68 -13.55 5.66
C ALA A 352 -2.65 -14.73 5.45
N GLY A 353 -2.55 -15.35 4.28
CA GLY A 353 -3.02 -16.71 4.07
C GLY A 353 -2.17 -17.71 4.83
N VAL A 354 -2.82 -18.67 5.45
CA VAL A 354 -2.19 -19.88 6.01
C VAL A 354 -1.47 -20.60 4.87
N ASN A 355 -0.15 -20.40 4.72
CA ASN A 355 0.86 -21.31 4.16
C ASN A 355 2.18 -20.54 3.94
N TYR A 356 3.05 -20.64 4.95
CA TYR A 356 4.24 -19.81 5.15
C TYR A 356 5.46 -20.33 4.38
N THR A 357 6.18 -19.43 3.69
CA THR A 357 7.62 -19.58 3.44
C THR A 357 8.29 -18.20 3.66
N PRO A 358 9.23 -18.07 4.62
CA PRO A 358 9.89 -16.79 4.90
C PRO A 358 10.59 -16.25 3.65
N GLY A 359 10.47 -14.94 3.40
CA GLY A 359 11.07 -14.26 2.24
C GLY A 359 10.34 -14.43 0.89
N VAL A 360 9.26 -15.21 0.82
CA VAL A 360 8.52 -15.48 -0.44
C VAL A 360 7.18 -14.73 -0.51
N GLN A 361 6.52 -14.52 0.63
CA GLN A 361 5.17 -13.93 0.64
C GLN A 361 5.23 -12.42 0.86
N VAL A 362 4.96 -11.70 -0.22
CA VAL A 362 4.66 -10.27 -0.20
C VAL A 362 3.18 -10.13 0.13
N GLY A 363 2.84 -9.34 1.14
CA GLY A 363 1.46 -8.99 1.50
C GLY A 363 1.00 -7.72 0.80
N ILE A 364 1.94 -6.78 0.63
CA ILE A 364 1.74 -5.51 -0.06
C ILE A 364 2.88 -5.33 -1.07
N ASP A 365 2.57 -5.35 -2.37
CA ASP A 365 3.54 -5.18 -3.45
C ASP A 365 3.32 -3.86 -4.20
N ASN A 366 4.13 -2.86 -3.89
CA ASN A 366 4.19 -1.57 -4.56
C ASN A 366 5.39 -1.48 -5.54
N ALA A 367 5.89 -2.60 -6.07
CA ALA A 367 7.06 -2.53 -6.96
C ALA A 367 6.78 -1.70 -8.22
N ASN A 368 7.61 -0.70 -8.51
CA ASN A 368 7.40 0.29 -9.58
C ASN A 368 6.05 1.04 -9.48
N GLY A 369 5.34 0.92 -8.36
CA GLY A 369 4.06 1.60 -8.12
C GLY A 369 4.25 2.93 -7.39
N ALA A 370 3.17 3.71 -7.31
CA ALA A 370 3.13 4.94 -6.55
C ALA A 370 1.93 4.95 -5.60
N MET A 371 2.18 5.32 -4.34
CA MET A 371 1.17 5.63 -3.32
C MET A 371 1.40 7.06 -2.83
N SER A 372 0.39 7.91 -2.92
CA SER A 372 0.45 9.31 -2.49
C SER A 372 -0.75 9.72 -1.65
N ALA A 373 -0.50 10.22 -0.43
CA ALA A 373 -1.52 10.68 0.49
C ALA A 373 -1.23 12.12 0.95
N ARG A 374 -2.28 12.96 1.07
CA ARG A 374 -2.16 14.32 1.63
C ARG A 374 -2.22 14.35 3.16
N LYS A 375 -2.52 13.21 3.79
CA LYS A 375 -2.35 12.97 5.23
C LYS A 375 -1.40 11.80 5.41
N ASP A 376 -1.85 10.70 5.99
CA ASP A 376 -1.03 9.58 6.45
C ASP A 376 -1.08 8.40 5.46
N ILE A 377 -0.02 7.59 5.46
CA ILE A 377 -0.02 6.25 4.86
C ILE A 377 0.23 5.23 5.95
N THR A 378 -0.73 4.34 6.20
CA THR A 378 -0.61 3.23 7.14
C THR A 378 -0.67 1.90 6.39
N ILE A 379 0.37 1.07 6.54
CA ILE A 379 0.47 -0.24 5.90
C ILE A 379 0.72 -1.30 6.98
N SER A 380 -0.23 -2.21 7.16
CA SER A 380 -0.09 -3.35 8.06
C SER A 380 -0.07 -4.65 7.26
N ALA A 381 1.08 -5.32 7.24
CA ALA A 381 1.30 -6.60 6.59
C ALA A 381 1.37 -7.75 7.61
N ASN A 382 0.20 -8.07 8.18
CA ASN A 382 0.03 -9.11 9.20
C ASN A 382 0.46 -10.48 8.68
N GLY A 383 1.67 -10.91 9.07
CA GLY A 383 2.23 -12.20 8.64
C GLY A 383 2.83 -12.21 7.23
N SER A 384 3.20 -11.07 6.67
CA SER A 384 3.80 -10.97 5.32
C SER A 384 4.88 -9.89 5.25
N SER A 385 5.53 -9.76 4.08
CA SER A 385 6.49 -8.68 3.80
C SER A 385 5.84 -7.53 3.02
N ILE A 386 6.44 -6.34 3.09
CA ILE A 386 6.10 -5.19 2.25
C ILE A 386 7.20 -4.99 1.20
N LYS A 387 6.82 -4.84 -0.07
CA LYS A 387 7.75 -4.61 -1.17
C LYS A 387 7.48 -3.26 -1.83
N ASN A 388 8.48 -2.38 -1.78
CA ASN A 388 8.50 -1.07 -2.42
C ASN A 388 9.69 -0.93 -3.40
N THR A 389 10.15 -2.03 -3.99
CA THR A 389 11.31 -2.02 -4.89
C THR A 389 11.03 -1.16 -6.12
N SER A 390 11.86 -0.13 -6.36
CA SER A 390 11.63 0.87 -7.42
C SER A 390 10.28 1.59 -7.34
N GLY A 391 9.59 1.49 -6.20
CA GLY A 391 8.30 2.12 -5.95
C GLY A 391 8.45 3.41 -5.15
N VAL A 392 7.37 4.18 -5.09
CA VAL A 392 7.26 5.40 -4.29
C VAL A 392 6.10 5.28 -3.31
N ILE A 393 6.38 5.53 -2.03
CA ILE A 393 5.39 5.74 -0.97
C ILE A 393 5.64 7.14 -0.41
N SER A 394 4.66 8.04 -0.55
CA SER A 394 4.81 9.44 -0.14
C SER A 394 3.56 9.95 0.57
N ALA A 395 3.73 10.32 1.83
CA ALA A 395 2.73 10.98 2.64
C ALA A 395 3.13 12.45 2.89
N VAL A 396 2.15 13.33 3.09
CA VAL A 396 2.45 14.65 3.64
C VAL A 396 2.70 14.55 5.13
N LYS A 397 1.88 13.80 5.86
CA LYS A 397 2.07 13.55 7.29
C LYS A 397 2.89 12.28 7.47
N ASP A 398 2.39 11.29 8.18
CA ASP A 398 3.19 10.16 8.63
C ASP A 398 3.12 8.98 7.65
N VAL A 399 4.21 8.22 7.59
CA VAL A 399 4.22 6.88 7.00
C VAL A 399 4.50 5.85 8.09
N THR A 400 3.53 4.97 8.34
CA THR A 400 3.64 3.88 9.31
C THR A 400 3.55 2.54 8.59
N MET A 401 4.56 1.69 8.79
CA MET A 401 4.61 0.35 8.20
C MET A 401 4.90 -0.72 9.25
N GLU A 402 4.06 -1.74 9.30
CA GLU A 402 4.27 -2.93 10.13
C GLU A 402 4.32 -4.16 9.23
N ALA A 403 5.38 -4.96 9.33
CA ALA A 403 5.52 -6.19 8.55
C ALA A 403 6.22 -7.29 9.33
N LYS A 404 5.70 -8.52 9.27
CA LYS A 404 6.35 -9.65 9.96
C LYS A 404 7.66 -10.07 9.29
N TYR A 405 7.68 -10.10 7.96
CA TYR A 405 8.78 -10.64 7.15
C TYR A 405 9.55 -9.56 6.37
N GLY A 406 9.65 -8.37 6.95
CA GLY A 406 10.53 -7.32 6.46
C GLY A 406 9.89 -6.34 5.49
N VAL A 407 10.64 -5.28 5.20
CA VAL A 407 10.28 -4.23 4.25
C VAL A 407 11.42 -4.11 3.24
N ASN A 408 11.10 -4.19 1.95
CA ASN A 408 12.07 -4.05 0.87
C ASN A 408 11.85 -2.74 0.11
N ASN A 409 12.65 -1.72 0.43
CA ASN A 409 12.72 -0.42 -0.21
C ASN A 409 13.92 -0.30 -1.18
N ASN A 410 14.46 -1.40 -1.71
CA ASN A 410 15.62 -1.34 -2.58
C ASN A 410 15.32 -0.53 -3.85
N VAL A 411 16.18 0.44 -4.18
CA VAL A 411 15.98 1.38 -5.30
C VAL A 411 14.63 2.11 -5.22
N GLY A 412 13.95 2.07 -4.07
CA GLY A 412 12.65 2.65 -3.81
C GLY A 412 12.75 3.93 -3.00
N ARG A 413 11.61 4.57 -2.80
CA ARG A 413 11.51 5.78 -1.97
C ARG A 413 10.33 5.68 -1.01
N ILE A 414 10.60 5.94 0.26
CA ILE A 414 9.59 6.15 1.31
C ILE A 414 9.82 7.58 1.84
N SER A 415 8.78 8.41 1.82
CA SER A 415 8.89 9.82 2.21
C SER A 415 7.70 10.35 2.99
N ALA A 416 7.99 11.20 3.98
CA ALA A 416 7.04 11.97 4.77
C ALA A 416 7.39 13.47 4.69
N ASN A 417 6.58 14.27 3.99
CA ASN A 417 6.96 15.66 3.65
C ASN A 417 6.81 16.65 4.81
N ALA A 418 6.08 16.32 5.87
CA ALA A 418 5.90 17.13 7.07
C ALA A 418 5.84 16.28 8.34
N GLY A 419 5.46 14.99 8.23
CA GLY A 419 5.46 14.04 9.33
C GLY A 419 6.73 13.20 9.43
N GLY A 420 6.61 12.09 10.16
CA GLY A 420 7.67 11.11 10.42
C GLY A 420 7.46 9.79 9.68
N ILE A 421 8.46 8.93 9.77
CA ILE A 421 8.41 7.56 9.25
C ILE A 421 8.66 6.59 10.39
N THR A 422 7.73 5.65 10.59
CA THR A 422 7.88 4.52 11.51
C THR A 422 7.80 3.22 10.73
N ILE A 423 8.84 2.37 10.81
CA ILE A 423 8.84 1.04 10.20
C ILE A 423 9.23 0.00 11.25
N THR A 424 8.32 -0.94 11.51
CA THR A 424 8.53 -2.02 12.47
C THR A 424 8.45 -3.38 11.78
N THR A 425 9.46 -4.22 12.04
CA THR A 425 9.48 -5.60 11.57
C THR A 425 9.85 -6.57 12.68
N VAL A 426 9.15 -7.70 12.79
CA VAL A 426 9.28 -8.57 13.96
C VAL A 426 10.58 -9.40 13.93
N ASN A 427 10.93 -10.01 12.79
CA ASN A 427 12.03 -10.99 12.71
C ASN A 427 12.85 -10.93 11.42
N ASP A 428 12.79 -9.82 10.67
CA ASP A 428 13.46 -9.75 9.37
C ASP A 428 14.12 -8.38 9.19
N THR A 429 14.30 -8.00 7.93
CA THR A 429 15.19 -6.95 7.49
C THR A 429 14.38 -5.81 6.91
N ILE A 430 14.71 -4.58 7.32
CA ILE A 430 14.42 -3.38 6.53
C ILE A 430 15.56 -3.22 5.53
N ARG A 431 15.27 -3.43 4.25
CA ARG A 431 16.24 -3.29 3.15
C ARG A 431 16.02 -1.95 2.45
N ASN A 432 17.06 -1.14 2.40
CA ASN A 432 17.11 0.17 1.77
C ASN A 432 18.33 0.26 0.83
N ASP A 433 18.69 -0.84 0.16
CA ASP A 433 19.86 -0.85 -0.74
C ASP A 433 19.60 0.07 -1.93
N ARG A 434 20.44 1.10 -2.09
CA ARG A 434 20.23 2.21 -3.06
C ARG A 434 18.86 2.88 -2.95
N GLY A 435 18.17 2.70 -1.83
CA GLY A 435 16.86 3.27 -1.55
C GLY A 435 16.95 4.59 -0.79
N ILE A 436 15.82 5.27 -0.69
CA ILE A 436 15.68 6.52 0.07
C ILE A 436 14.56 6.37 1.10
N ILE A 437 14.88 6.65 2.36
CA ILE A 437 13.92 6.89 3.44
C ILE A 437 14.16 8.31 3.92
N GLU A 438 13.16 9.20 3.76
CA GLU A 438 13.31 10.59 4.20
C GLU A 438 12.06 11.18 4.85
N ALA A 439 12.24 11.88 5.96
CA ALA A 439 11.16 12.56 6.68
C ALA A 439 11.53 14.01 7.03
N ASN A 440 10.54 14.82 7.41
CA ASN A 440 10.75 16.18 7.92
C ASN A 440 10.64 16.26 9.45
N CYS A 441 9.85 15.39 10.09
CA CYS A 441 9.91 15.18 11.54
C CYS A 441 11.01 14.14 11.78
N CYS A 442 10.66 12.93 12.22
CA CYS A 442 11.61 11.90 12.65
C CYS A 442 11.56 10.61 11.82
N VAL A 443 12.58 9.76 11.97
CA VAL A 443 12.60 8.38 11.42
C VAL A 443 12.87 7.38 12.53
N SER A 444 11.96 6.42 12.72
CA SER A 444 12.10 5.31 13.66
C SER A 444 12.03 3.97 12.93
N LEU A 445 13.12 3.18 13.01
CA LEU A 445 13.22 1.86 12.39
C LEU A 445 13.47 0.80 13.46
N ASP A 446 12.63 -0.23 13.52
CA ASP A 446 12.77 -1.38 14.42
C ASP A 446 12.76 -2.68 13.61
N ALA A 447 13.87 -3.43 13.67
CA ALA A 447 14.05 -4.66 12.90
C ALA A 447 15.11 -5.59 13.49
N ASN A 448 15.17 -6.83 12.99
CA ASN A 448 16.33 -7.69 13.25
C ASN A 448 17.57 -7.16 12.52
N LYS A 449 17.39 -6.73 11.27
CA LYS A 449 18.46 -6.12 10.48
C LYS A 449 17.98 -4.87 9.75
N VAL A 450 18.86 -3.89 9.64
CA VAL A 450 18.65 -2.72 8.77
C VAL A 450 19.82 -2.66 7.80
N ASN A 451 19.52 -2.79 6.51
CA ASN A 451 20.51 -2.68 5.45
C ASN A 451 20.29 -1.37 4.68
N ASN A 452 21.17 -0.40 4.90
CA ASN A 452 21.22 0.88 4.22
C ASN A 452 22.42 0.97 3.25
N SER A 453 22.86 -0.16 2.67
CA SER A 453 24.01 -0.17 1.77
C SER A 453 23.74 0.69 0.53
N TYR A 454 24.64 1.62 0.19
CA TYR A 454 24.42 2.61 -0.88
C TYR A 454 23.11 3.43 -0.76
N GLY A 455 22.41 3.31 0.36
CA GLY A 455 21.11 3.92 0.61
C GLY A 455 21.23 5.24 1.34
N THR A 456 20.11 5.94 1.45
CA THR A 456 19.99 7.16 2.25
C THR A 456 18.84 7.01 3.24
N ILE A 457 19.13 7.24 4.51
CA ILE A 457 18.14 7.50 5.55
C ILE A 457 18.42 8.91 6.06
N LYS A 458 17.47 9.83 5.92
CA LYS A 458 17.67 11.20 6.39
C LYS A 458 16.42 11.83 6.99
N THR A 459 16.60 12.74 7.93
CA THR A 459 15.49 13.52 8.48
C THR A 459 15.94 14.87 9.02
N LYS A 460 14.99 15.81 9.21
CA LYS A 460 15.28 17.13 9.82
C LYS A 460 15.15 17.16 11.34
N ASP A 461 14.70 16.08 11.94
CA ASP A 461 14.62 15.88 13.39
C ASP A 461 15.48 14.65 13.75
N ASP A 462 15.05 13.84 14.70
CA ASP A 462 15.76 12.67 15.20
C ASP A 462 15.64 11.41 14.33
N ILE A 463 16.70 10.59 14.34
CA ILE A 463 16.72 9.20 13.84
C ILE A 463 16.90 8.23 15.00
N ILE A 464 16.03 7.24 15.10
CA ILE A 464 16.17 6.10 16.00
C ILE A 464 16.19 4.81 15.17
N ILE A 465 17.25 4.01 15.30
CA ILE A 465 17.36 2.71 14.63
C ILE A 465 17.67 1.63 15.66
N ASN A 466 16.71 0.73 15.86
CA ASN A 466 16.86 -0.48 16.67
C ASN A 466 17.02 -1.70 15.75
N ALA A 467 18.27 -2.12 15.51
CA ALA A 467 18.60 -3.27 14.69
C ALA A 467 19.12 -4.42 15.57
N SER A 468 18.24 -5.30 16.07
CA SER A 468 18.59 -6.25 17.15
C SER A 468 19.75 -7.22 16.82
N SER A 469 20.07 -7.41 15.53
CA SER A 469 21.28 -8.08 15.06
C SER A 469 22.26 -7.12 14.39
N GLU A 470 21.88 -6.48 13.28
CA GLU A 470 22.85 -5.78 12.42
C GLU A 470 22.28 -4.53 11.75
N LEU A 471 23.01 -3.42 11.86
CA LEU A 471 22.85 -2.24 11.01
C LEU A 471 24.03 -2.17 10.04
N ASP A 472 23.75 -2.30 8.75
CA ASP A 472 24.75 -2.16 7.68
C ASP A 472 24.52 -0.84 6.93
N ASN A 473 25.41 0.12 7.14
CA ASN A 473 25.48 1.41 6.45
C ASN A 473 26.68 1.47 5.48
N THR A 474 27.13 0.34 4.93
CA THR A 474 28.26 0.30 4.00
C THR A 474 27.98 1.14 2.76
N GLN A 475 28.81 2.16 2.51
CA GLN A 475 28.60 3.15 1.43
C GLN A 475 27.24 3.87 1.49
N GLY A 476 26.54 3.78 2.62
CA GLY A 476 25.26 4.43 2.85
C GLY A 476 25.42 5.77 3.57
N THR A 477 24.32 6.51 3.66
CA THR A 477 24.22 7.73 4.45
C THR A 477 23.08 7.63 5.44
N ILE A 478 23.36 7.91 6.72
CA ILE A 478 22.39 8.16 7.78
C ILE A 478 22.63 9.60 8.26
N LEU A 479 21.63 10.47 8.13
CA LEU A 479 21.77 11.90 8.44
C LEU A 479 20.54 12.44 9.19
N ALA A 480 20.76 13.03 10.35
CA ALA A 480 19.74 13.76 11.10
C ALA A 480 20.17 15.22 11.27
N GLU A 481 19.25 16.17 11.05
CA GLU A 481 19.46 17.54 11.55
C GLU A 481 19.25 17.63 13.07
N GLY A 482 18.62 16.63 13.69
CA GLY A 482 18.59 16.43 15.13
C GLY A 482 19.59 15.37 15.61
N ASN A 483 19.15 14.54 16.56
CA ASN A 483 19.92 13.50 17.21
C ASN A 483 19.86 12.18 16.42
N ILE A 484 20.86 11.33 16.63
CA ILE A 484 20.84 9.94 16.13
C ILE A 484 21.07 8.99 17.30
N ALA A 485 20.18 8.01 17.46
CA ALA A 485 20.35 6.88 18.37
C ALA A 485 20.36 5.56 17.57
N LEU A 486 21.47 4.82 17.62
CA LEU A 486 21.63 3.54 16.93
C LEU A 486 21.86 2.41 17.93
N LYS A 487 21.11 1.32 17.78
CA LYS A 487 21.26 0.12 18.58
C LYS A 487 21.42 -1.13 17.72
N GLY A 488 22.34 -2.02 18.09
CA GLY A 488 22.41 -3.35 17.50
C GLY A 488 23.58 -4.21 17.96
N LYS A 489 23.65 -5.49 17.58
CA LYS A 489 24.84 -6.29 17.94
C LYS A 489 26.06 -5.88 17.11
N SER A 490 25.86 -5.67 15.82
CA SER A 490 26.90 -5.22 14.89
C SER A 490 26.43 -3.99 14.12
N ILE A 491 27.24 -2.95 14.09
CA ILE A 491 27.04 -1.77 13.26
C ILE A 491 28.23 -1.66 12.31
N LYS A 492 27.95 -1.61 11.01
CA LYS A 492 28.95 -1.48 9.94
C LYS A 492 28.75 -0.15 9.24
N ASN A 493 29.79 0.68 9.20
CA ASN A 493 29.82 1.97 8.53
C ASN A 493 30.98 2.03 7.53
N ASN A 494 31.21 0.94 6.80
CA ASN A 494 32.37 0.84 5.91
C ASN A 494 32.21 1.79 4.71
N SER A 495 33.08 2.80 4.62
CA SER A 495 32.95 3.90 3.65
C SER A 495 31.55 4.54 3.66
N GLY A 496 30.86 4.47 4.81
CA GLY A 496 29.55 5.05 5.02
C GLY A 496 29.64 6.37 5.79
N LYS A 497 28.52 7.09 5.82
CA LYS A 497 28.40 8.34 6.58
C LYS A 497 27.28 8.22 7.60
N ILE A 498 27.60 8.48 8.86
CA ILE A 498 26.64 8.72 9.94
C ILE A 498 26.89 10.14 10.43
N LEU A 499 25.90 11.02 10.32
CA LEU A 499 26.01 12.43 10.71
C LEU A 499 24.78 12.86 11.51
N ALA A 500 24.96 13.06 12.81
CA ALA A 500 24.02 13.80 13.65
C ALA A 500 24.46 15.27 13.71
N GLN A 501 23.55 16.22 13.49
CA GLN A 501 23.87 17.64 13.68
C GLN A 501 23.76 18.04 15.16
N GLU A 502 23.01 17.27 15.97
CA GLU A 502 23.02 17.32 17.43
C GLU A 502 23.78 16.13 18.00
N ALA A 503 23.26 15.42 19.01
CA ALA A 503 23.97 14.33 19.67
C ALA A 503 23.90 13.01 18.90
N LEU A 504 24.91 12.15 19.10
CA LEU A 504 24.98 10.81 18.54
C LEU A 504 25.22 9.77 19.64
N ASP A 505 24.29 8.83 19.77
CA ASP A 505 24.41 7.69 20.68
C ASP A 505 24.45 6.38 19.89
N ILE A 506 25.47 5.56 20.16
CA ILE A 506 25.61 4.21 19.59
C ILE A 506 25.74 3.19 20.74
N ASP A 507 24.77 2.29 20.84
CA ASP A 507 24.76 1.13 21.75
C ASP A 507 24.88 -0.16 20.95
N ALA A 508 26.07 -0.78 20.98
CA ALA A 508 26.28 -2.03 20.25
C ALA A 508 27.23 -3.01 20.94
N ALA A 509 27.40 -4.20 20.36
CA ALA A 509 28.55 -5.03 20.71
C ALA A 509 29.77 -4.61 19.88
N GLN A 510 29.59 -4.48 18.56
CA GLN A 510 30.67 -4.20 17.63
C GLN A 510 30.32 -3.02 16.71
N LEU A 511 31.24 -2.07 16.59
CA LEU A 511 31.18 -1.00 15.60
C LEU A 511 32.40 -1.08 14.69
N THR A 512 32.16 -1.24 13.38
CA THR A 512 33.21 -1.17 12.35
C THR A 512 33.01 0.10 11.53
N ASN A 513 33.99 1.00 11.58
CA ASN A 513 34.05 2.24 10.82
C ASN A 513 35.35 2.24 10.00
N TYR A 514 35.33 1.55 8.86
CA TYR A 514 36.51 1.39 8.01
C TYR A 514 36.36 2.15 6.70
N THR A 515 37.30 3.05 6.41
CA THR A 515 37.32 3.77 5.11
C THR A 515 38.74 3.89 4.57
N TYR A 516 39.14 2.98 3.69
CA TYR A 516 40.44 3.06 3.05
C TYR A 516 40.55 4.32 2.16
N ASN A 517 41.61 5.11 2.32
CA ASN A 517 41.87 6.34 1.55
C ASN A 517 40.75 7.40 1.63
N ASN A 518 40.46 7.91 2.82
CA ASN A 518 39.48 8.98 3.07
C ASN A 518 40.12 10.36 3.36
N PRO A 519 40.87 10.99 2.44
CA PRO A 519 41.57 12.24 2.70
C PRO A 519 40.62 13.43 2.92
N THR A 520 39.39 13.36 2.40
CA THR A 520 38.39 14.43 2.46
C THR A 520 37.54 14.40 3.74
N LYS A 521 37.68 13.36 4.58
CA LYS A 521 36.79 13.09 5.72
C LYS A 521 35.31 13.11 5.31
N GLU A 522 35.01 12.64 4.10
CA GLU A 522 33.64 12.61 3.57
C GLU A 522 32.81 11.50 4.23
N TYR A 523 33.46 10.37 4.49
CA TYR A 523 32.90 9.21 5.19
C TYR A 523 33.38 9.15 6.63
N GLY A 524 32.62 8.47 7.48
CA GLY A 524 32.91 8.36 8.91
C GLY A 524 31.67 8.57 9.76
N ILE A 525 31.91 8.85 11.03
CA ILE A 525 30.90 9.04 12.06
C ILE A 525 31.10 10.43 12.65
N PHE A 526 30.06 11.25 12.58
CA PHE A 526 30.13 12.67 12.89
C PHE A 526 28.99 13.10 13.81
N SER A 527 29.30 13.95 14.79
CA SER A 527 28.34 14.58 15.69
C SER A 527 28.58 16.09 15.76
N GLY A 528 27.51 16.88 15.68
CA GLY A 528 27.55 18.32 15.95
C GLY A 528 27.39 18.66 17.44
N GLY A 529 26.89 17.70 18.23
CA GLY A 529 26.78 17.74 19.70
C GLY A 529 27.72 16.74 20.36
N ASP A 530 27.29 16.15 21.48
CA ASP A 530 28.07 15.11 22.16
C ASP A 530 27.95 13.76 21.42
N MET A 531 28.92 12.87 21.61
CA MET A 531 28.95 11.54 21.00
C MET A 531 29.25 10.47 22.06
N ASN A 532 28.35 9.51 22.24
CA ASN A 532 28.55 8.37 23.13
C ASN A 532 28.58 7.07 22.35
N LEU A 533 29.68 6.32 22.50
CA LEU A 533 29.89 5.01 21.87
C LEU A 533 29.98 3.95 22.97
N ASN A 534 28.87 3.28 23.26
CA ASN A 534 28.77 2.21 24.25
C ASN A 534 28.85 0.86 23.54
N LEU A 535 30.02 0.22 23.56
CA LEU A 535 30.36 -0.92 22.72
C LEU A 535 30.84 -2.11 23.55
N SER A 536 29.97 -3.05 23.86
CA SER A 536 30.28 -4.17 24.77
C SER A 536 31.38 -5.14 24.28
N SER A 537 31.85 -5.03 23.04
CA SER A 537 32.94 -5.85 22.49
C SER A 537 34.06 -5.04 21.82
N SER A 538 33.79 -4.31 20.74
CA SER A 538 34.89 -3.65 20.03
C SER A 538 34.49 -2.45 19.19
N LEU A 539 35.44 -1.52 19.06
CA LEU A 539 35.47 -0.46 18.08
C LEU A 539 36.63 -0.71 17.11
N ASN A 540 36.32 -0.89 15.83
CA ASN A 540 37.32 -0.86 14.76
C ASN A 540 37.14 0.44 13.96
N ASN A 541 38.02 1.40 14.19
CA ASN A 541 38.12 2.67 13.47
C ASN A 541 39.37 2.70 12.55
N ASP A 542 39.87 1.54 12.11
CA ASP A 542 41.02 1.48 11.22
C ASP A 542 40.71 2.22 9.91
N TYR A 543 41.57 3.18 9.54
CA TYR A 543 41.37 4.13 8.43
C TYR A 543 40.07 4.97 8.51
N GLY A 544 39.31 4.85 9.59
CA GLY A 544 38.06 5.54 9.81
C GLY A 544 38.25 6.94 10.36
N VAL A 545 37.16 7.70 10.35
CA VAL A 545 37.06 9.01 11.00
C VAL A 545 35.87 8.98 11.96
N ILE A 546 36.12 9.32 13.21
CA ILE A 546 35.12 9.61 14.23
C ILE A 546 35.41 11.03 14.72
N ALA A 547 34.45 11.94 14.57
CA ALA A 547 34.65 13.32 14.98
C ALA A 547 33.40 13.94 15.59
N SER A 548 33.60 14.77 16.62
CA SER A 548 32.53 15.44 17.35
C SER A 548 32.87 16.90 17.62
N ARG A 549 31.89 17.79 17.48
CA ARG A 549 32.00 19.18 17.93
C ARG A 549 31.74 19.33 19.44
N GLY A 550 31.14 18.32 20.07
CA GLY A 550 30.98 18.20 21.51
C GLY A 550 32.04 17.31 22.12
N ASN A 551 31.66 16.66 23.22
CA ASN A 551 32.47 15.63 23.87
C ASN A 551 32.38 14.30 23.10
N ILE A 552 33.36 13.43 23.30
CA ILE A 552 33.30 12.03 22.87
C ILE A 552 33.53 11.15 24.09
N ASN A 553 32.62 10.20 24.34
CA ASN A 553 32.78 9.15 25.33
C ASN A 553 32.78 7.80 24.62
N ILE A 554 33.84 7.01 24.79
CA ILE A 554 33.97 5.68 24.18
C ILE A 554 34.15 4.65 25.29
N ALA A 555 33.18 3.76 25.46
CA ALA A 555 33.27 2.60 26.34
C ALA A 555 33.35 1.33 25.49
N THR A 556 34.48 0.62 25.48
CA THR A 556 34.62 -0.62 24.69
C THR A 556 35.68 -1.59 25.20
N ASN A 557 35.60 -2.89 24.94
CA ASN A 557 36.70 -3.78 25.37
C ASN A 557 37.95 -3.66 24.48
N ASN A 558 37.78 -3.37 23.19
CA ASN A 558 38.91 -3.26 22.26
C ASN A 558 38.70 -2.12 21.27
N LEU A 559 39.60 -1.13 21.32
CA LEU A 559 39.66 -0.01 20.39
C LEU A 559 40.85 -0.18 19.44
N ALA A 560 40.57 -0.35 18.15
CA ALA A 560 41.55 -0.33 17.07
C ALA A 560 41.38 0.96 16.26
N ASN A 561 42.46 1.73 16.11
CA ASN A 561 42.49 3.02 15.41
C ASN A 561 43.68 3.12 14.44
N LYS A 562 44.01 2.03 13.75
CA LYS A 562 45.17 1.99 12.87
C LYS A 562 44.95 2.90 11.66
N PHE A 563 45.81 3.89 11.45
CA PHE A 563 45.59 4.97 10.46
C PHE A 563 44.26 5.73 10.62
N GLY A 564 43.54 5.51 11.73
CA GLY A 564 42.24 6.11 11.99
C GLY A 564 42.37 7.46 12.68
N GLN A 565 41.26 8.19 12.73
CA GLN A 565 41.14 9.47 13.39
C GLN A 565 39.96 9.45 14.37
N ILE A 566 40.23 9.85 15.61
CA ILE A 566 39.22 10.11 16.65
C ILE A 566 39.47 11.53 17.15
N GLU A 567 38.53 12.44 16.89
CA GLU A 567 38.70 13.88 17.12
C GLU A 567 37.51 14.48 17.88
N SER A 568 37.73 14.83 19.15
CA SER A 568 36.77 15.63 19.94
C SER A 568 37.17 17.10 19.91
N ALA A 569 36.24 18.02 19.65
CA ALA A 569 36.51 19.45 19.79
C ALA A 569 36.51 19.91 21.26
N LYS A 570 35.94 19.11 22.17
CA LYS A 570 35.96 19.34 23.63
C LYS A 570 36.73 18.21 24.30
N ASP A 571 36.10 17.52 25.26
CA ASP A 571 36.72 16.46 26.03
C ASP A 571 36.58 15.10 25.34
N LEU A 572 37.55 14.22 25.54
CA LEU A 572 37.51 12.84 25.08
C LEU A 572 37.77 11.88 26.24
N THR A 573 36.82 10.99 26.50
CA THR A 573 37.00 9.88 27.43
C THR A 573 37.02 8.56 26.67
N VAL A 574 38.05 7.75 26.90
CA VAL A 574 38.17 6.38 26.37
C VAL A 574 38.31 5.42 27.54
N ASP A 575 37.26 4.67 27.79
CA ASP A 575 37.22 3.55 28.72
C ASP A 575 37.35 2.25 27.93
N SER A 576 38.54 1.66 27.91
CA SER A 576 38.76 0.44 27.13
C SER A 576 39.78 -0.53 27.67
N THR A 577 39.50 -1.84 27.64
CA THR A 577 40.50 -2.83 28.07
C THR A 577 41.77 -2.75 27.22
N VAL A 578 41.64 -2.59 25.91
CA VAL A 578 42.77 -2.49 24.97
C VAL A 578 42.57 -1.32 24.02
N VAL A 579 43.57 -0.46 23.94
CA VAL A 579 43.66 0.63 22.96
C VAL A 579 44.87 0.40 22.04
N SER A 580 44.64 0.31 20.74
CA SER A 580 45.67 0.23 19.70
C SER A 580 45.55 1.42 18.74
N ASN A 581 46.59 2.25 18.71
CA ASN A 581 46.63 3.50 17.95
C ASN A 581 47.79 3.55 16.94
N GLN A 582 48.08 2.44 16.27
CA GLN A 582 49.22 2.33 15.36
C GLN A 582 49.06 3.23 14.13
N LYS A 583 49.92 4.24 13.95
CA LYS A 583 49.76 5.32 12.95
C LYS A 583 48.42 6.05 13.02
N GLY A 584 47.68 5.90 14.12
CA GLY A 584 46.40 6.54 14.34
C GLY A 584 46.56 7.91 14.99
N ASN A 585 45.47 8.65 14.98
CA ASN A 585 45.35 9.94 15.63
C ASN A 585 44.16 9.91 16.61
N ILE A 586 44.42 10.20 17.88
CA ILE A 586 43.39 10.37 18.92
C ILE A 586 43.61 11.76 19.51
N VAL A 587 42.64 12.67 19.35
CA VAL A 587 42.79 14.08 19.71
C VAL A 587 41.57 14.60 20.45
N ALA A 588 41.82 15.38 21.50
CA ALA A 588 40.83 16.17 22.21
C ALA A 588 41.21 17.65 22.13
N GLY A 589 40.22 18.53 21.87
CA GLY A 589 40.41 19.98 21.87
C GLY A 589 40.62 20.55 23.27
N LYS A 590 40.20 19.83 24.32
CA LYS A 590 40.40 20.16 25.73
C LYS A 590 41.07 19.00 26.47
N ASP A 591 40.37 18.34 27.38
CA ASP A 591 40.93 17.27 28.21
C ASP A 591 40.72 15.90 27.56
N MET A 592 41.69 15.01 27.78
CA MET A 592 41.60 13.62 27.38
C MET A 592 41.84 12.71 28.56
N VAL A 593 40.95 11.74 28.77
CA VAL A 593 41.11 10.66 29.74
C VAL A 593 41.10 9.32 29.01
N ILE A 594 42.16 8.53 29.17
CA ILE A 594 42.22 7.15 28.70
C ILE A 594 42.33 6.24 29.91
N ASN A 595 41.30 5.45 30.18
CA ASN A 595 41.31 4.39 31.16
C ASN A 595 41.45 3.06 30.42
N ALA A 596 42.56 2.35 30.62
CA ALA A 596 42.79 1.10 29.91
C ALA A 596 43.59 0.06 30.67
N SER A 597 43.58 -1.18 30.19
CA SER A 597 44.47 -2.23 30.71
C SER A 597 45.68 -2.49 29.82
N ARG A 598 45.56 -2.16 28.54
CA ARG A 598 46.68 -2.14 27.60
C ARG A 598 46.55 -0.99 26.61
N LEU A 599 47.62 -0.20 26.46
CA LEU A 599 47.71 0.87 25.47
C LEU A 599 48.95 0.67 24.58
N ASP A 600 48.72 0.56 23.27
CA ASP A 600 49.73 0.52 22.21
C ASP A 600 49.61 1.78 21.35
N ASN A 601 50.47 2.78 21.59
CA ASN A 601 50.59 3.98 20.75
C ASN A 601 51.71 3.84 19.70
N GLY A 602 51.70 2.70 18.99
CA GLY A 602 52.71 2.27 18.04
C GLY A 602 53.60 1.17 18.63
N ALA A 603 53.95 0.18 17.81
CA ALA A 603 54.82 -0.94 18.18
C ALA A 603 56.30 -0.73 17.75
N SER A 604 56.54 0.30 16.95
CA SER A 604 57.84 0.71 16.39
C SER A 604 57.77 2.19 15.99
N THR A 605 58.91 2.80 15.71
CA THR A 605 58.96 4.16 15.12
C THR A 605 58.17 4.23 13.80
N SER A 606 58.17 3.17 13.00
CA SER A 606 57.41 3.09 11.75
C SER A 606 55.91 2.91 11.94
N THR A 607 55.43 2.61 13.15
CA THR A 607 54.01 2.46 13.49
C THR A 607 53.54 3.47 14.56
N ALA A 608 54.37 4.47 14.85
CA ALA A 608 54.13 5.54 15.81
C ALA A 608 52.74 6.19 15.60
N GLY A 609 51.94 6.23 16.67
CA GLY A 609 50.66 6.95 16.71
C GLY A 609 50.77 8.36 17.28
N ASN A 610 49.63 9.05 17.34
CA ASN A 610 49.49 10.33 18.04
C ASN A 610 48.30 10.30 19.00
N ILE A 611 48.54 10.70 20.25
CA ILE A 611 47.52 10.92 21.28
C ILE A 611 47.77 12.31 21.85
N ALA A 612 46.84 13.25 21.64
CA ALA A 612 47.05 14.65 22.00
C ALA A 612 45.81 15.31 22.61
N ALA A 613 45.98 16.01 23.73
CA ALA A 613 44.95 16.82 24.39
C ALA A 613 45.33 18.31 24.33
N GLY A 614 44.33 19.16 24.08
CA GLY A 614 44.48 20.62 24.03
C GLY A 614 44.77 21.27 25.39
N ASP A 615 44.49 20.57 26.50
CA ASP A 615 44.85 21.00 27.86
C ASP A 615 45.52 19.87 28.66
N THR A 616 44.75 18.95 29.25
CA THR A 616 45.29 17.83 30.05
C THR A 616 45.12 16.48 29.36
N LEU A 617 46.21 15.72 29.22
CA LEU A 617 46.18 14.29 28.88
C LEU A 617 46.36 13.45 30.14
N LYS A 618 45.34 12.67 30.51
CA LYS A 618 45.37 11.72 31.62
C LYS A 618 45.25 10.28 31.10
N ILE A 619 46.23 9.44 31.41
CA ILE A 619 46.25 8.01 31.06
C ILE A 619 46.31 7.20 32.36
N ASN A 620 45.27 6.41 32.63
CA ASN A 620 45.18 5.53 33.78
C ASN A 620 45.21 4.08 33.29
N MET A 621 46.30 3.38 33.58
CA MET A 621 46.50 1.99 33.21
C MET A 621 46.29 1.08 34.42
N GLN A 622 45.21 0.30 34.42
CA GLN A 622 44.81 -0.56 35.53
C GLN A 622 44.81 -2.03 35.11
N ARG A 623 45.02 -2.94 36.06
CA ARG A 623 44.85 -4.37 35.78
C ARG A 623 43.44 -4.66 35.28
N GLY A 624 43.34 -5.58 34.33
CA GLY A 624 42.06 -6.00 33.77
C GLY A 624 42.12 -7.37 33.14
N ILE A 625 40.99 -7.80 32.59
CA ILE A 625 40.83 -9.11 31.97
C ILE A 625 40.38 -8.89 30.52
N LEU A 626 41.11 -9.47 29.57
CA LEU A 626 40.74 -9.48 28.17
C LEU A 626 39.49 -10.34 27.93
N SER A 627 38.85 -10.16 26.78
CA SER A 627 37.67 -10.95 26.38
C SER A 627 37.92 -12.47 26.31
N ASN A 628 39.18 -12.91 26.22
CA ASN A 628 39.58 -14.32 26.25
C ASN A 628 39.97 -14.83 27.65
N GLY A 629 39.75 -14.04 28.71
CA GLY A 629 40.09 -14.39 30.11
C GLY A 629 41.54 -14.14 30.51
N GLN A 630 42.40 -13.69 29.60
CA GLN A 630 43.79 -13.38 29.92
C GLN A 630 43.88 -12.11 30.78
N HIS A 631 44.65 -12.18 31.86
CA HIS A 631 44.97 -11.00 32.68
C HIS A 631 45.96 -10.10 31.94
N VAL A 632 45.71 -8.79 32.01
CA VAL A 632 46.60 -7.75 31.47
C VAL A 632 46.99 -6.79 32.57
N ASP A 633 48.29 -6.51 32.62
CA ASP A 633 48.95 -5.89 33.76
C ASP A 633 48.75 -4.37 33.88
N GLY A 634 47.80 -3.73 33.20
CA GLY A 634 47.70 -2.27 33.19
C GLY A 634 48.96 -1.65 32.58
N SER A 635 49.34 -2.11 31.38
CA SER A 635 50.64 -1.78 30.75
C SER A 635 50.48 -0.89 29.52
N MET A 636 51.47 -0.05 29.24
CA MET A 636 51.46 0.77 28.03
C MET A 636 52.81 0.84 27.33
N THR A 637 52.75 0.92 26.00
CA THR A 637 53.90 1.13 25.11
C THR A 637 53.62 2.34 24.21
N ASN A 638 54.55 3.29 24.20
CA ASN A 638 54.50 4.46 23.34
C ASN A 638 55.74 4.52 22.43
N TYR A 639 55.55 4.42 21.12
CA TYR A 639 56.56 4.81 20.12
C TYR A 639 56.20 6.13 19.43
N GLY A 640 54.98 6.62 19.65
CA GLY A 640 54.43 7.82 19.06
C GLY A 640 54.56 9.07 19.91
N THR A 641 53.64 10.00 19.71
CA THR A 641 53.53 11.22 20.52
C THR A 641 52.40 11.07 21.53
N LEU A 642 52.70 11.39 22.79
CA LEU A 642 51.72 11.71 23.82
C LEU A 642 51.86 13.19 24.15
N ALA A 643 50.80 13.97 23.96
CA ALA A 643 50.81 15.41 24.19
C ALA A 643 49.65 15.86 25.07
N GLY A 644 49.94 16.74 26.03
CA GLY A 644 48.96 17.48 26.80
C GLY A 644 49.51 18.87 27.00
N LYS A 645 48.87 19.88 26.39
CA LYS A 645 49.42 21.24 26.30
C LYS A 645 49.88 21.75 27.67
N ASN A 646 49.03 21.66 28.69
CA ASN A 646 49.38 22.07 30.06
C ASN A 646 49.90 20.90 30.89
N LYS A 647 49.25 19.73 30.84
CA LYS A 647 49.63 18.61 31.70
C LYS A 647 49.50 17.26 31.02
N ILE A 648 50.50 16.40 31.25
CA ILE A 648 50.41 14.96 31.06
C ILE A 648 50.42 14.27 32.43
N THR A 649 49.45 13.40 32.69
CA THR A 649 49.46 12.50 33.85
C THR A 649 49.36 11.06 33.37
N ILE A 650 50.31 10.22 33.74
CA ILE A 650 50.31 8.78 33.45
C ILE A 650 50.38 8.02 34.76
N SER A 651 49.39 7.18 35.05
CA SER A 651 49.38 6.25 36.17
C SER A 651 49.34 4.82 35.62
N THR A 652 50.21 3.93 36.07
CA THR A 652 50.28 2.54 35.60
C THR A 652 50.39 1.54 36.75
N GLU A 653 49.63 0.44 36.70
CA GLU A 653 49.79 -0.74 37.57
C GLU A 653 50.78 -1.78 37.01
N GLY A 654 51.24 -1.58 35.77
CA GLY A 654 52.18 -2.47 35.10
C GLY A 654 53.30 -1.70 34.39
N LYS A 655 53.84 -2.35 33.35
CA LYS A 655 54.98 -1.81 32.60
C LYS A 655 54.59 -0.56 31.81
N PHE A 656 55.32 0.54 32.05
CA PHE A 656 55.35 1.71 31.19
C PHE A 656 56.60 1.70 30.32
N THR A 657 56.42 1.73 29.00
CA THR A 657 57.53 1.80 28.04
C THR A 657 57.33 2.98 27.10
N ASN A 658 58.29 3.90 27.07
CA ASN A 658 58.26 5.06 26.18
C ASN A 658 59.53 5.13 25.32
N TYR A 659 59.38 4.93 24.02
CA TYR A 659 60.38 5.16 22.98
C TYR A 659 60.05 6.39 22.12
N GLY A 660 58.87 6.98 22.32
CA GLY A 660 58.38 8.15 21.61
C GLY A 660 58.53 9.46 22.39
N LYS A 661 57.71 10.45 22.02
CA LYS A 661 57.71 11.80 22.61
C LYS A 661 56.64 11.94 23.68
N LEU A 662 56.99 12.65 24.76
CA LEU A 662 56.06 13.21 25.73
C LEU A 662 56.17 14.74 25.62
N ILE A 663 55.07 15.43 25.30
CA ILE A 663 55.07 16.87 25.01
C ILE A 663 54.09 17.59 25.94
N SER A 664 54.62 18.47 26.79
CA SER A 664 53.82 19.37 27.62
C SER A 664 54.56 20.69 27.81
N ASP A 665 53.83 21.80 27.81
CA ASP A 665 54.40 23.14 28.05
C ASP A 665 54.70 23.38 29.53
N ASN A 666 54.16 22.55 30.43
CA ASN A 666 54.25 22.78 31.87
C ASN A 666 54.57 21.51 32.67
N THR A 667 53.66 20.53 32.80
CA THR A 667 53.86 19.39 33.71
C THR A 667 53.75 18.02 33.03
N VAL A 668 54.74 17.15 33.26
CA VAL A 668 54.65 15.71 32.97
C VAL A 668 54.78 14.94 34.28
N GLU A 669 53.73 14.23 34.66
CA GLU A 669 53.67 13.43 35.87
C GLU A 669 53.48 11.94 35.53
N ILE A 670 54.40 11.10 35.98
CA ILE A 670 54.36 9.64 35.74
C ILE A 670 54.43 8.93 37.09
N ARG A 671 53.43 8.10 37.37
CA ARG A 671 53.34 7.28 38.58
C ARG A 671 53.24 5.81 38.19
N ASN A 672 54.18 5.01 38.67
CA ASN A 672 54.08 3.55 38.61
C ASN A 672 53.69 3.04 40.00
N GLN A 673 52.60 2.28 40.09
CA GLN A 673 52.06 1.78 41.35
C GLN A 673 52.65 0.41 41.75
N ARG A 674 53.71 -0.04 41.06
CA ARG A 674 54.54 -1.18 41.45
C ARG A 674 55.82 -0.77 42.15
#